data_AF-A0A9N9HCT5-F1
#
_entry.id   AF-A0A9N9HCT5-F1
#
_cell.length_a   1.000
_cell.length_b   1.000
_cell.length_c   1.000
_cell.angle_alpha   90.00
_cell.angle_beta   90.00
_cell.angle_gamma   90.00
#
_symmetry.space_group_name_H-M   'P 1'
#
loop_
_entity.id
_entity.type
_entity.pdbx_description
1 polymer ?
#
loop_
_entity_poly.entity_id
_entity_poly.type
_entity_poly.pdbx_seq_one_letter_code
_entity_poly.pdbx_strand_id
1 'polypeptide(L)'
;MDGHESSVCILRLDSSLNLANSSESASLPQALSSAQDMHMDSSVPDEITKTKTTTEYDKKNDLCAIPGLYRLLDLYKDVDLHDIKRLCDDIMPNSFKSISKINYKKLNSRSIRLVGCYGRNELIAKFLHNKNIISKENYEWINLSSADKLSREVMPPLRPGIYLQQVLSTEKVNPLFLVIHWSEDGCYDDSASSYRKKNMTNLHRYLTKLTDRQICLMSEHDLESVDFEVKESQEQKEDFKIVPGFQVNISGLEPRQAPRNDYLNNIPLNSFVVDSVSNQTFITREIVPETKSIKSDTISFNSTSSLREWFRSKLETQKCALIIDTSLKMSNLEVIVKDGLGLEEILKPYYDELIKLDQEKIRTKEQHEEKDTLLTERLAWHILKLKYSNFEEILHEQSDIIKEDEKNYIQQSYPEIVQKLEKFIDFIDYEPWINLKRRFILAKALSEKIAAPDPRPTFLKIFFDEELELKNLVKKWVNKSKSDMVKNIKKEASQILDSQFFKEISHDEEIFSAFYTEYDVWRNSEFIVFIETKKFLQIHSSTQFLQELDRDFSKKRHELEIREVDLICSDVNKKYPEGELLKIKGLEIKTYKIYEAIYNIMKYKYHLSIENEVLNPAKLKITIYETRISKEDSMELEKVDSFIPTPLLHSSGQNSGVSFEIDPQKYEIINISQFDKKFLVILWNKVKTEKKMELYFDSLQRLPMKINSQSPIKKLTSGPNSKIAINDSKGLIAVYRPNDAVLNVFGVDDDKTNLRLSYGNIQLKQYYNNVAPEITHFLFIKNTEDICFVENNGKAKIYSLIIDRFRPGIADFPSSAKKILSTPDGACIVVFTAVQEGFKDIELTDALISENED
;
A
#
# COMPACT_ATOMS: atom_id res chain seq x y z
N MET A 1 41.35 -18.97 -6.93
CA MET A 1 40.55 -18.39 -8.03
C MET A 1 40.14 -19.61 -8.83
N ASP A 2 39.08 -20.25 -8.38
CA ASP A 2 38.61 -21.50 -8.96
C ASP A 2 37.54 -21.06 -9.96
N GLY A 3 37.95 -20.90 -11.23
CA GLY A 3 37.04 -20.51 -12.31
C GLY A 3 36.09 -21.67 -12.60
N HIS A 4 34.79 -21.44 -12.45
CA HIS A 4 33.79 -22.47 -12.71
C HIS A 4 33.44 -22.48 -14.20
N GLU A 5 34.12 -23.32 -14.98
CA GLU A 5 33.80 -23.50 -16.40
C GLU A 5 32.39 -24.06 -16.60
N SER A 6 31.71 -23.65 -17.65
CA SER A 6 30.32 -24.01 -17.92
C SER A 6 30.19 -24.62 -19.33
N SER A 7 29.28 -25.56 -19.50
CA SER A 7 29.01 -26.14 -20.82
C SER A 7 27.51 -26.13 -21.15
N VAL A 8 27.22 -26.00 -22.44
CA VAL A 8 25.85 -25.95 -22.95
C VAL A 8 25.64 -27.15 -23.87
N CYS A 9 24.64 -27.96 -23.56
CA CYS A 9 24.19 -29.06 -24.41
C CYS A 9 22.92 -28.62 -25.16
N ILE A 10 22.92 -28.76 -26.48
CA ILE A 10 21.77 -28.44 -27.33
C ILE A 10 21.25 -29.74 -27.95
N LEU A 11 19.93 -29.95 -27.85
CA LEU A 11 19.24 -31.10 -28.42
C LEU A 11 18.14 -30.62 -29.37
N ARG A 12 18.12 -31.19 -30.58
CA ARG A 12 17.15 -30.89 -31.63
C ARG A 12 15.92 -31.80 -31.50
N LEU A 13 14.73 -31.23 -31.67
CA LEU A 13 13.44 -31.93 -31.68
C LEU A 13 12.89 -31.92 -33.12
N ASP A 14 13.00 -33.02 -33.85
CA ASP A 14 12.43 -33.09 -35.21
C ASP A 14 10.92 -33.32 -35.17
N SER A 15 10.17 -32.44 -35.85
CA SER A 15 8.69 -32.41 -35.87
C SER A 15 8.05 -33.31 -36.94
N SER A 16 8.84 -33.95 -37.81
CA SER A 16 8.33 -34.67 -39.00
C SER A 16 8.65 -36.18 -39.05
N LEU A 17 9.14 -36.78 -37.98
CA LEU A 17 9.36 -38.23 -37.92
C LEU A 17 8.58 -38.82 -36.75
N ASN A 18 7.69 -39.76 -37.06
CA ASN A 18 7.12 -40.65 -36.06
C ASN A 18 8.27 -41.23 -35.22
N LEU A 19 8.30 -40.95 -33.92
CA LEU A 19 9.25 -41.50 -32.94
C LEU A 19 9.10 -43.03 -32.73
N ALA A 20 8.55 -43.75 -33.71
CA ALA A 20 8.47 -45.21 -33.70
C ALA A 20 9.79 -45.89 -34.10
N ASN A 21 10.84 -45.15 -34.49
CA ASN A 21 12.21 -45.66 -34.67
C ASN A 21 13.22 -44.52 -34.48
N SER A 22 13.65 -44.24 -33.25
CA SER A 22 14.81 -43.37 -32.99
C SER A 22 16.15 -44.10 -33.27
N SER A 23 16.21 -44.87 -34.35
CA SER A 23 17.38 -45.63 -34.79
C SER A 23 17.78 -45.34 -36.24
N GLU A 24 17.32 -44.24 -36.82
CA GLU A 24 17.99 -43.68 -38.00
C GLU A 24 19.22 -42.88 -37.54
N SER A 25 20.27 -43.62 -37.20
CA SER A 25 21.63 -43.10 -37.10
C SER A 25 22.02 -42.42 -38.40
N ALA A 26 22.65 -41.24 -38.34
CA ALA A 26 23.30 -40.65 -39.51
C ALA A 26 24.26 -41.68 -40.12
N SER A 27 24.08 -41.96 -41.41
CA SER A 27 24.92 -42.93 -42.09
C SER A 27 26.27 -42.29 -42.43
N LEU A 28 27.40 -42.99 -42.23
CA LEU A 28 28.72 -42.50 -42.65
C LEU A 28 28.73 -41.96 -44.10
N PRO A 29 27.98 -42.56 -45.05
CA PRO A 29 27.86 -42.02 -46.40
C PRO A 29 27.20 -40.65 -46.51
N GLN A 30 26.22 -40.32 -45.65
CA GLN A 30 25.66 -38.96 -45.58
C GLN A 30 26.68 -37.95 -45.07
N ALA A 31 27.50 -38.33 -44.08
CA ALA A 31 28.56 -37.47 -43.58
C ALA A 31 29.64 -37.22 -44.65
N LEU A 32 30.02 -38.27 -45.39
CA LEU A 32 30.98 -38.19 -46.50
C LEU A 32 30.45 -37.43 -47.71
N SER A 33 29.17 -37.61 -48.06
CA SER A 33 28.50 -36.84 -49.12
C SER A 33 28.39 -35.37 -48.74
N SER A 34 27.97 -35.08 -47.49
CA SER A 34 27.88 -33.72 -46.98
C SER A 34 29.24 -33.03 -46.93
N ALA A 35 30.33 -33.79 -46.73
CA ALA A 35 31.70 -33.29 -46.76
C ALA A 35 32.19 -32.94 -48.18
N GLN A 36 31.71 -33.65 -49.21
CA GLN A 36 32.04 -33.38 -50.62
C GLN A 36 31.35 -32.13 -51.17
N ASP A 37 30.18 -31.78 -50.62
CA ASP A 37 29.41 -30.59 -51.00
C ASP A 37 29.80 -29.32 -50.20
N MET A 38 30.90 -29.36 -49.43
CA MET A 38 31.39 -28.22 -48.65
C MET A 38 32.30 -27.31 -49.49
N HIS A 39 31.83 -26.11 -49.84
CA HIS A 39 32.66 -25.05 -50.43
C HIS A 39 32.88 -23.92 -49.41
N MET A 40 34.13 -23.48 -49.23
CA MET A 40 34.52 -22.37 -48.37
C MET A 40 35.13 -21.23 -49.19
N ASP A 41 34.87 -19.98 -48.80
CA ASP A 41 35.58 -18.83 -49.36
C ASP A 41 37.04 -18.87 -48.91
N SER A 42 37.98 -19.03 -49.84
CA SER A 42 39.42 -19.06 -49.56
C SER A 42 40.13 -17.72 -49.87
N SER A 43 39.38 -16.66 -50.19
CA SER A 43 39.96 -15.37 -50.53
C SER A 43 40.45 -14.62 -49.28
N VAL A 44 41.69 -14.92 -48.89
CA VAL A 44 42.47 -14.08 -47.98
C VAL A 44 42.69 -12.71 -48.64
N PRO A 45 42.41 -11.57 -47.99
CA PRO A 45 42.84 -10.26 -48.49
C PRO A 45 44.36 -10.22 -48.67
N ASP A 46 44.84 -9.73 -49.80
CA ASP A 46 46.22 -9.73 -50.32
C ASP A 46 47.32 -9.05 -49.45
N GLU A 47 47.13 -8.86 -48.14
CA GLU A 47 48.14 -8.23 -47.26
C GLU A 47 49.01 -9.21 -46.44
N ILE A 48 48.82 -10.53 -46.55
CA ILE A 48 49.69 -11.54 -45.89
C ILE A 48 50.61 -12.28 -46.88
N THR A 49 50.51 -12.00 -48.18
CA THR A 49 51.38 -12.58 -49.21
C THR A 49 52.71 -11.84 -49.30
N LYS A 50 53.57 -11.99 -48.28
CA LYS A 50 55.01 -11.74 -48.41
C LYS A 50 55.86 -12.47 -47.38
N THR A 51 55.70 -13.79 -47.26
CA THR A 51 56.86 -14.67 -46.97
C THR A 51 56.60 -16.12 -47.37
N LYS A 52 57.47 -16.60 -48.28
CA LYS A 52 57.86 -18.00 -48.53
C LYS A 52 56.90 -18.89 -49.34
N THR A 53 57.19 -18.91 -50.65
CA THR A 53 57.35 -20.09 -51.53
C THR A 53 56.59 -21.37 -51.19
N THR A 54 55.76 -21.75 -52.16
CA THR A 54 55.42 -23.12 -52.57
C THR A 54 56.55 -24.12 -52.28
N THR A 55 56.40 -24.87 -51.19
CA THR A 55 57.08 -26.15 -50.98
C THR A 55 56.00 -27.18 -50.67
N GLU A 56 56.11 -28.36 -51.27
CA GLU A 56 55.34 -29.55 -50.89
C GLU A 56 55.40 -29.69 -49.36
N TYR A 57 54.28 -29.40 -48.70
CA TYR A 57 54.18 -29.46 -47.25
C TYR A 57 54.26 -30.92 -46.80
N ASP A 58 55.36 -31.24 -46.15
CA ASP A 58 55.75 -32.56 -45.66
C ASP A 58 54.65 -33.18 -44.78
N LYS A 59 54.06 -34.30 -45.23
CA LYS A 59 52.98 -35.05 -44.55
C LYS A 59 53.41 -35.70 -43.23
N LYS A 60 54.69 -35.59 -42.85
CA LYS A 60 55.29 -36.38 -41.77
C LYS A 60 55.03 -35.85 -40.36
N ASN A 61 54.57 -34.62 -40.21
CA ASN A 61 54.47 -33.97 -38.91
C ASN A 61 53.04 -33.64 -38.45
N ASP A 62 51.98 -33.87 -39.24
CA ASP A 62 50.63 -33.43 -38.86
C ASP A 62 50.05 -34.21 -37.63
N LEU A 63 49.34 -33.52 -36.71
CA LEU A 63 48.75 -34.08 -35.48
C LEU A 63 47.66 -35.15 -35.69
N CYS A 64 47.40 -35.55 -36.94
CA CYS A 64 46.54 -36.70 -37.29
C CYS A 64 47.12 -38.08 -36.91
N ALA A 65 48.15 -38.11 -36.06
CA ALA A 65 48.71 -39.32 -35.44
C ALA A 65 48.02 -39.71 -34.12
N ILE A 66 47.06 -38.91 -33.61
CA ILE A 66 46.23 -39.31 -32.46
C ILE A 66 45.35 -40.50 -32.87
N PRO A 67 45.42 -41.64 -32.15
CA PRO A 67 44.60 -42.82 -32.47
C PRO A 67 43.10 -42.50 -32.48
N GLY A 68 42.42 -42.90 -33.55
CA GLY A 68 40.98 -42.70 -33.70
C GLY A 68 40.55 -41.26 -34.03
N LEU A 69 41.48 -40.33 -34.27
CA LEU A 69 41.18 -38.99 -34.77
C LEU A 69 41.31 -38.96 -36.30
N TYR A 70 40.32 -38.43 -37.02
CA TYR A 70 40.32 -38.35 -38.49
C TYR A 70 39.94 -36.93 -38.91
N ARG A 71 40.68 -36.33 -39.84
CA ARG A 71 40.29 -35.04 -40.41
C ARG A 71 39.31 -35.25 -41.56
N LEU A 72 38.13 -34.64 -41.46
CA LEU A 72 37.15 -34.63 -42.55
C LEU A 72 37.35 -33.44 -43.48
N LEU A 73 37.58 -32.26 -42.89
CA LEU A 73 37.70 -31.00 -43.61
C LEU A 73 38.86 -30.19 -43.02
N ASP A 74 39.70 -29.64 -43.89
CA ASP A 74 40.72 -28.63 -43.56
C ASP A 74 40.21 -27.27 -44.09
N LEU A 75 40.33 -26.20 -43.31
CA LEU A 75 39.84 -24.89 -43.75
C LEU A 75 40.63 -24.34 -44.95
N TYR A 76 41.91 -24.69 -45.07
CA TYR A 76 42.82 -24.17 -46.10
C TYR A 76 43.12 -25.16 -47.23
N LYS A 77 42.57 -26.37 -47.17
CA LYS A 77 42.63 -27.40 -48.22
C LYS A 77 41.29 -28.12 -48.31
N ASP A 78 40.79 -28.35 -49.52
CA ASP A 78 39.63 -29.23 -49.71
C ASP A 78 39.89 -30.62 -49.10
N VAL A 79 38.82 -31.28 -48.65
CA VAL A 79 38.68 -32.65 -48.11
C VAL A 79 39.98 -33.50 -48.04
N ASP A 80 40.38 -33.94 -46.83
CA ASP A 80 41.55 -34.83 -46.67
C ASP A 80 41.23 -36.29 -47.02
N LEU A 81 41.45 -36.64 -48.29
CA LEU A 81 41.23 -37.99 -48.84
C LEU A 81 41.98 -39.11 -48.08
N HIS A 82 43.09 -38.81 -47.41
CA HIS A 82 43.88 -39.83 -46.73
C HIS A 82 43.20 -40.31 -45.45
N ASP A 83 42.70 -39.37 -44.64
CA ASP A 83 42.02 -39.69 -43.38
C ASP A 83 40.62 -40.25 -43.62
N ILE A 84 39.93 -39.85 -44.68
CA ILE A 84 38.67 -40.48 -45.10
C ILE A 84 38.88 -41.94 -45.47
N LYS A 85 39.97 -42.27 -46.17
CA LYS A 85 40.29 -43.67 -46.48
C LYS A 85 40.54 -44.46 -45.19
N ARG A 86 41.34 -43.91 -44.27
CA ARG A 86 41.64 -44.54 -42.97
C ARG A 86 40.36 -44.79 -42.17
N LEU A 87 39.49 -43.78 -42.06
CA LEU A 87 38.18 -43.87 -41.40
C LEU A 87 37.29 -44.98 -42.00
N CYS A 88 37.17 -45.02 -43.33
CA CYS A 88 36.35 -46.03 -44.00
C CYS A 88 36.86 -47.46 -43.73
N ASP A 89 38.17 -47.67 -43.85
CA ASP A 89 38.78 -48.98 -43.65
C ASP A 89 38.80 -49.41 -42.16
N ASP A 90 38.93 -48.46 -41.22
CA ASP A 90 38.86 -48.72 -39.78
C ASP A 90 37.43 -49.05 -39.32
N ILE A 91 36.41 -48.42 -39.90
CA ILE A 91 35.00 -48.74 -39.62
C ILE A 91 34.60 -50.08 -40.26
N MET A 92 34.97 -50.30 -41.52
CA MET A 92 34.71 -51.52 -42.30
C MET A 92 35.88 -51.80 -43.25
N PRO A 93 36.67 -52.87 -43.02
CA PRO A 93 37.85 -53.18 -43.83
C PRO A 93 37.54 -53.35 -45.32
N ASN A 94 38.39 -52.78 -46.18
CA ASN A 94 38.28 -52.83 -47.65
C ASN A 94 37.01 -52.16 -48.21
N SER A 95 36.45 -51.18 -47.50
CA SER A 95 35.29 -50.41 -47.95
C SER A 95 35.68 -49.25 -48.87
N PHE A 96 36.94 -48.81 -48.84
CA PHE A 96 37.45 -47.71 -49.66
C PHE A 96 38.48 -48.18 -50.70
N LYS A 97 38.22 -47.95 -51.99
CA LYS A 97 39.18 -48.20 -53.08
C LYS A 97 39.66 -46.91 -53.75
N SER A 98 38.74 -45.99 -54.03
CA SER A 98 38.97 -44.63 -54.51
C SER A 98 37.75 -43.78 -54.18
N ILE A 99 37.83 -42.43 -54.30
CA ILE A 99 36.70 -41.53 -53.99
C ILE A 99 35.41 -41.88 -54.76
N SER A 100 35.55 -42.35 -56.00
CA SER A 100 34.44 -42.79 -56.87
C SER A 100 34.06 -44.27 -56.71
N LYS A 101 34.74 -45.02 -55.82
CA LYS A 101 34.54 -46.46 -55.58
C LYS A 101 34.53 -46.77 -54.08
N ILE A 102 33.71 -46.03 -53.34
CA ILE A 102 33.39 -46.31 -51.94
C ILE A 102 32.21 -47.30 -51.90
N ASN A 103 32.32 -48.38 -51.13
CA ASN A 103 31.23 -49.35 -51.00
C ASN A 103 30.21 -48.89 -49.94
N TYR A 104 29.36 -47.94 -50.31
CA TYR A 104 28.34 -47.37 -49.43
C TYR A 104 27.35 -48.42 -48.88
N LYS A 105 27.09 -49.50 -49.63
CA LYS A 105 26.23 -50.60 -49.17
C LYS A 105 26.83 -51.37 -47.98
N LYS A 106 28.16 -51.53 -47.95
CA LYS A 106 28.89 -52.12 -46.80
C LYS A 106 29.03 -51.15 -45.63
N LEU A 107 29.12 -49.85 -45.89
CA LEU A 107 29.20 -48.85 -44.83
C LEU A 107 27.83 -48.65 -44.14
N ASN A 108 26.73 -48.71 -44.90
CA ASN A 108 25.37 -48.60 -44.38
C ASN A 108 24.93 -49.79 -43.51
N SER A 109 25.64 -50.92 -43.53
CA SER A 109 25.32 -52.05 -42.64
C SER A 109 25.76 -51.83 -41.19
N ARG A 110 26.47 -50.73 -40.88
CA ARG A 110 26.87 -50.37 -39.53
C ARG A 110 26.44 -48.93 -39.22
N SER A 111 25.48 -48.80 -38.32
CA SER A 111 25.01 -47.52 -37.79
C SER A 111 26.08 -46.86 -36.93
N ILE A 112 26.28 -45.55 -37.08
CA ILE A 112 27.24 -44.76 -36.30
C ILE A 112 26.51 -43.61 -35.59
N ARG A 113 26.93 -43.28 -34.38
CA ARG A 113 26.36 -42.14 -33.64
C ARG A 113 27.33 -40.96 -33.69
N LEU A 114 26.84 -39.77 -34.03
CA LEU A 114 27.65 -38.56 -34.20
C LEU A 114 27.21 -37.48 -33.20
N VAL A 115 28.10 -37.13 -32.27
CA VAL A 115 27.88 -36.03 -31.31
C VAL A 115 28.77 -34.86 -31.69
N GLY A 116 28.20 -33.67 -31.83
CA GLY A 116 28.97 -32.47 -32.17
C GLY A 116 29.64 -31.84 -30.95
N CYS A 117 30.84 -31.32 -31.13
CA CYS A 117 31.59 -30.56 -30.13
C CYS A 117 32.21 -29.33 -30.76
N TYR A 118 31.94 -28.16 -30.19
CA TYR A 118 32.50 -26.89 -30.62
C TYR A 118 32.70 -25.95 -29.42
N GLY A 119 33.44 -24.85 -29.61
CA GLY A 119 33.79 -23.91 -28.54
C GLY A 119 35.25 -23.49 -28.63
N ARG A 120 35.77 -22.84 -27.58
CA ARG A 120 37.19 -22.45 -27.53
C ARG A 120 38.07 -23.71 -27.59
N ASN A 121 39.09 -23.68 -28.46
CA ASN A 121 40.00 -24.80 -28.69
C ASN A 121 40.66 -25.30 -27.38
N GLU A 122 41.00 -24.39 -26.47
CA GLU A 122 41.57 -24.69 -25.14
C GLU A 122 40.61 -25.53 -24.27
N LEU A 123 39.32 -25.19 -24.28
CA LEU A 123 38.28 -25.92 -23.54
C LEU A 123 38.00 -27.28 -24.18
N ILE A 124 38.00 -27.35 -25.52
CA ILE A 124 37.90 -28.62 -26.25
C ILE A 124 39.09 -29.52 -25.88
N ALA A 125 40.32 -29.00 -25.89
CA ALA A 125 41.51 -29.76 -25.51
C ALA A 125 41.41 -30.29 -24.08
N LYS A 126 40.97 -29.44 -23.13
CA LYS A 126 40.75 -29.82 -21.73
C LYS A 126 39.67 -30.91 -21.60
N PHE A 127 38.58 -30.78 -22.34
CA PHE A 127 37.52 -31.79 -22.39
C PHE A 127 38.04 -33.14 -22.90
N LEU A 128 38.79 -33.15 -24.02
CA LEU A 128 39.37 -34.37 -24.58
C LEU A 128 40.38 -35.01 -23.61
N HIS A 129 41.19 -34.21 -22.91
CA HIS A 129 42.15 -34.69 -21.92
C HIS A 129 41.45 -35.36 -20.74
N ASN A 130 40.42 -34.69 -20.19
CA ASN A 130 39.65 -35.21 -19.06
C ASN A 130 38.91 -36.51 -19.39
N LYS A 131 38.55 -36.71 -20.65
CA LYS A 131 37.96 -37.97 -21.16
C LYS A 131 38.99 -39.04 -21.52
N ASN A 132 40.27 -38.81 -21.23
CA ASN A 132 41.40 -39.68 -21.58
C ASN A 132 41.51 -39.99 -23.09
N ILE A 133 41.00 -39.10 -23.94
CA ILE A 133 41.07 -39.23 -25.40
C ILE A 133 42.47 -38.80 -25.88
N ILE A 134 43.01 -37.73 -25.30
CA ILE A 134 44.36 -37.23 -25.58
C ILE A 134 45.25 -37.37 -24.34
N SER A 135 46.54 -37.67 -24.57
CA SER A 135 47.53 -37.76 -23.49
C SER A 135 47.78 -36.40 -22.82
N LYS A 136 48.33 -36.42 -21.61
CA LYS A 136 48.75 -35.21 -20.90
C LYS A 136 49.76 -34.38 -21.71
N GLU A 137 50.68 -35.07 -22.40
CA GLU A 137 51.67 -34.44 -23.30
C GLU A 137 50.98 -33.69 -24.46
N ASN A 138 49.98 -34.32 -25.11
CA ASN A 138 49.21 -33.69 -26.18
C ASN A 138 48.41 -32.48 -25.67
N TYR A 139 47.82 -32.59 -24.48
CA TYR A 139 47.05 -31.50 -23.86
C TYR A 139 47.92 -30.28 -23.52
N GLU A 140 49.04 -30.51 -22.82
CA GLU A 140 49.98 -29.44 -22.47
C GLU A 140 50.52 -28.75 -23.72
N TRP A 141 50.78 -29.52 -24.78
CA TRP A 141 51.29 -28.99 -26.05
C TRP A 141 50.27 -28.12 -26.79
N ILE A 142 49.00 -28.56 -26.87
CA ILE A 142 47.93 -27.80 -27.53
C ILE A 142 47.76 -26.41 -26.88
N ASN A 143 47.86 -26.36 -25.54
CA ASN A 143 47.69 -25.14 -24.73
C ASN A 143 48.93 -24.23 -24.65
N LEU A 144 50.06 -24.56 -25.30
CA LEU A 144 51.23 -23.67 -25.34
C LEU A 144 50.94 -22.39 -26.15
N SER A 145 51.51 -21.27 -25.71
CA SER A 145 51.43 -20.00 -26.44
C SER A 145 52.15 -20.07 -27.79
N SER A 146 51.72 -19.28 -28.78
CA SER A 146 52.35 -19.24 -30.11
C SER A 146 53.83 -18.84 -30.07
N ALA A 147 54.25 -18.07 -29.07
CA ALA A 147 55.65 -17.71 -28.84
C ALA A 147 56.49 -18.89 -28.31
N ASP A 148 55.90 -19.73 -27.43
CA ASP A 148 56.57 -20.91 -26.88
C ASP A 148 56.64 -22.07 -27.90
N LYS A 149 55.64 -22.18 -28.79
CA LYS A 149 55.57 -23.17 -29.88
C LYS A 149 56.73 -23.06 -30.88
N LEU A 150 57.27 -21.85 -31.10
CA LEU A 150 58.41 -21.60 -31.99
C LEU A 150 59.76 -22.05 -31.41
N SER A 151 59.85 -22.26 -30.09
CA SER A 151 61.09 -22.62 -29.40
C SER A 151 61.35 -24.14 -29.29
N ARG A 152 60.32 -24.96 -29.52
CA ARG A 152 60.37 -26.43 -29.41
C ARG A 152 59.94 -27.06 -30.75
N GLU A 153 60.89 -27.32 -31.64
CA GLU A 153 60.67 -27.99 -32.96
C GLU A 153 60.24 -29.47 -32.81
N VAL A 154 59.08 -29.77 -32.21
CA VAL A 154 58.70 -31.17 -31.91
C VAL A 154 57.33 -31.59 -32.48
N MET A 155 56.32 -30.71 -32.59
CA MET A 155 55.05 -31.01 -33.29
C MET A 155 54.39 -29.74 -33.87
N PRO A 156 53.62 -29.81 -34.97
CA PRO A 156 52.81 -28.73 -35.53
C PRO A 156 51.34 -28.77 -35.03
N PRO A 157 50.62 -27.63 -35.04
CA PRO A 157 49.26 -27.51 -34.49
C PRO A 157 48.17 -28.19 -35.32
N LEU A 158 47.09 -28.57 -34.63
CA LEU A 158 45.84 -28.96 -35.27
C LEU A 158 45.36 -27.77 -36.12
N ARG A 159 45.10 -28.04 -37.39
CA ARG A 159 44.64 -27.02 -38.32
C ARG A 159 43.16 -26.74 -38.09
N PRO A 160 42.68 -25.52 -38.36
CA PRO A 160 41.25 -25.24 -38.34
C PRO A 160 40.49 -26.15 -39.31
N GLY A 161 39.41 -26.78 -38.85
CA GLY A 161 38.71 -27.81 -39.63
C GLY A 161 37.72 -28.64 -38.83
N ILE A 162 37.17 -29.67 -39.48
CA ILE A 162 36.27 -30.65 -38.86
C ILE A 162 37.02 -31.96 -38.68
N TYR A 163 37.01 -32.45 -37.44
CA TYR A 163 37.62 -33.70 -37.04
C TYR A 163 36.56 -34.68 -36.53
N LEU A 164 36.79 -35.97 -36.75
CA LEU A 164 36.05 -37.07 -36.15
C LEU A 164 36.96 -37.77 -35.15
N GLN A 165 36.57 -37.81 -33.89
CA GLN A 165 37.25 -38.62 -32.88
C GLN A 165 36.38 -39.81 -32.51
N GLN A 166 36.91 -41.01 -32.69
CA GLN A 166 36.28 -42.23 -32.19
C GLN A 166 36.42 -42.28 -30.66
N VAL A 167 35.28 -42.40 -29.97
CA VAL A 167 35.22 -42.39 -28.49
C VAL A 167 35.07 -43.81 -27.94
N LEU A 168 34.26 -44.64 -28.59
CA LEU A 168 33.98 -46.01 -28.19
C LEU A 168 34.02 -46.95 -29.41
N SER A 169 34.73 -48.06 -29.30
CA SER A 169 34.74 -49.14 -30.30
C SER A 169 34.59 -50.47 -29.58
N THR A 170 33.40 -51.05 -29.59
CA THR A 170 33.19 -52.44 -29.19
C THR A 170 32.46 -53.19 -30.30
N GLU A 171 32.69 -54.50 -30.43
CA GLU A 171 32.07 -55.32 -31.49
C GLU A 171 30.54 -55.44 -31.34
N LYS A 172 29.99 -55.10 -30.16
CA LYS A 172 28.57 -55.27 -29.82
C LYS A 172 27.72 -53.99 -29.90
N VAL A 173 28.33 -52.80 -30.03
CA VAL A 173 27.61 -51.52 -30.06
C VAL A 173 28.01 -50.66 -31.25
N ASN A 174 27.09 -49.81 -31.71
CA ASN A 174 27.34 -48.82 -32.76
C ASN A 174 28.47 -47.88 -32.33
N PRO A 175 29.52 -47.69 -33.17
CA PRO A 175 30.63 -46.82 -32.79
C PRO A 175 30.15 -45.36 -32.67
N LEU A 176 30.56 -44.74 -31.56
CA LEU A 176 30.29 -43.33 -31.25
C LEU A 176 31.47 -42.46 -31.67
N PHE A 177 31.18 -41.44 -32.48
CA PHE A 177 32.16 -40.44 -32.88
C PHE A 177 31.76 -39.06 -32.36
N LEU A 178 32.79 -38.34 -31.89
CA LEU A 178 32.72 -36.92 -31.59
C LEU A 178 33.15 -36.14 -32.83
N VAL A 179 32.25 -35.36 -33.40
CA VAL A 179 32.54 -34.42 -34.49
C VAL A 179 33.03 -33.13 -33.86
N ILE A 180 34.30 -32.82 -33.98
CA ILE A 180 34.95 -31.67 -33.35
C ILE A 180 35.15 -30.59 -34.40
N HIS A 181 34.57 -29.42 -34.17
CA HIS A 181 34.98 -28.20 -34.87
C HIS A 181 36.21 -27.62 -34.17
N TRP A 182 37.38 -27.81 -34.78
CA TRP A 182 38.61 -27.15 -34.35
C TRP A 182 38.70 -25.79 -35.03
N SER A 183 38.61 -24.72 -34.26
CA SER A 183 38.36 -23.38 -34.77
C SER A 183 39.64 -22.61 -35.15
N GLU A 184 39.50 -21.56 -35.97
CA GLU A 184 40.58 -20.59 -36.17
C GLU A 184 40.87 -19.81 -34.88
N ASP A 185 42.15 -19.55 -34.57
CA ASP A 185 42.52 -18.82 -33.36
C ASP A 185 41.88 -17.42 -33.32
N GLY A 186 41.24 -17.11 -32.19
CA GLY A 186 40.54 -15.86 -31.94
C GLY A 186 39.24 -15.68 -32.74
N CYS A 187 38.65 -16.74 -33.31
CA CYS A 187 37.36 -16.61 -34.03
C CYS A 187 36.17 -16.31 -33.10
N TYR A 188 36.31 -16.61 -31.81
CA TYR A 188 35.32 -16.36 -30.76
C TYR A 188 35.51 -15.01 -30.06
N ASP A 189 36.55 -14.24 -30.41
CA ASP A 189 36.81 -12.93 -29.81
C ASP A 189 35.99 -11.84 -30.50
N ASP A 190 35.59 -10.79 -29.77
CA ASP A 190 34.79 -9.68 -30.32
C ASP A 190 35.48 -8.99 -31.51
N SER A 191 36.81 -8.91 -31.44
CA SER A 191 37.69 -8.35 -32.48
C SER A 191 37.90 -9.26 -33.69
N ALA A 192 37.26 -10.44 -33.76
CA ALA A 192 37.40 -11.35 -34.88
C ALA A 192 36.94 -10.70 -36.20
N SER A 193 37.76 -10.86 -37.25
CA SER A 193 37.40 -10.39 -38.60
C SER A 193 36.09 -11.03 -39.10
N SER A 194 35.34 -10.32 -39.95
CA SER A 194 34.10 -10.81 -40.56
C SER A 194 34.28 -12.16 -41.28
N TYR A 195 35.43 -12.37 -41.93
CA TYR A 195 35.79 -13.61 -42.59
C TYR A 195 35.88 -14.80 -41.61
N ARG A 196 36.60 -14.65 -40.49
CA ARG A 196 36.70 -15.69 -39.45
C ARG A 196 35.35 -16.03 -38.83
N LYS A 197 34.50 -15.02 -38.58
CA LYS A 197 33.13 -15.22 -38.10
C LYS A 197 32.29 -16.02 -39.10
N LYS A 198 32.39 -15.70 -40.40
CA LYS A 198 31.72 -16.44 -41.49
C LYS A 198 32.15 -17.91 -41.56
N ASN A 199 33.45 -18.18 -41.51
CA ASN A 199 34.00 -19.54 -41.53
C ASN A 199 33.51 -20.37 -40.34
N MET A 200 33.58 -19.80 -39.13
CA MET A 200 33.07 -20.44 -37.91
C MET A 200 31.59 -20.80 -38.04
N THR A 201 30.73 -19.87 -38.51
CA THR A 201 29.30 -20.14 -38.72
C THR A 201 29.06 -21.26 -39.74
N ASN A 202 29.79 -21.28 -40.84
CA ASN A 202 29.68 -22.34 -41.85
C ASN A 202 30.05 -23.71 -41.26
N LEU A 203 31.13 -23.79 -40.49
CA LEU A 203 31.56 -25.02 -39.81
C LEU A 203 30.55 -25.49 -38.76
N HIS A 204 29.94 -24.57 -37.99
CA HIS A 204 28.84 -24.90 -37.08
C HIS A 204 27.61 -25.43 -37.83
N ARG A 205 27.24 -24.86 -39.00
CA ARG A 205 26.13 -25.37 -39.83
C ARG A 205 26.39 -26.81 -40.24
N TYR A 206 27.62 -27.13 -40.63
CA TYR A 206 27.97 -28.51 -40.96
C TYR A 206 27.85 -29.44 -39.76
N LEU A 207 28.27 -28.99 -38.57
CA LEU A 207 28.03 -29.72 -37.33
C LEU A 207 26.53 -30.02 -37.14
N THR A 208 25.65 -29.04 -37.36
CA THR A 208 24.19 -29.22 -37.24
C THR A 208 23.58 -30.15 -38.27
N LYS A 209 24.19 -30.29 -39.46
CA LYS A 209 23.77 -31.28 -40.45
C LYS A 209 24.25 -32.70 -40.12
N LEU A 210 25.42 -32.81 -39.48
CA LEU A 210 26.08 -34.08 -39.20
C LEU A 210 25.62 -34.72 -37.88
N THR A 211 25.16 -33.93 -36.90
CA THR A 211 24.96 -34.38 -35.52
C THR A 211 23.55 -34.04 -35.01
N ASP A 212 22.93 -34.97 -34.31
CA ASP A 212 21.64 -34.81 -33.63
C ASP A 212 21.77 -34.16 -32.23
N ARG A 213 22.95 -34.28 -31.61
CA ARG A 213 23.32 -33.67 -30.33
C ARG A 213 24.59 -32.85 -30.46
N GLN A 214 24.64 -31.69 -29.79
CA GLN A 214 25.82 -30.84 -29.77
C GLN A 214 26.22 -30.38 -28.36
N ILE A 215 27.53 -30.25 -28.16
CA ILE A 215 28.16 -29.74 -26.95
C ILE A 215 28.92 -28.46 -27.33
N CYS A 216 28.53 -27.35 -26.71
CA CYS A 216 29.25 -26.08 -26.78
C CYS A 216 30.06 -25.88 -25.48
N LEU A 217 31.37 -25.69 -25.61
CA LEU A 217 32.27 -25.42 -24.49
C LEU A 217 32.62 -23.92 -24.46
N MET A 218 32.22 -23.26 -23.37
CA MET A 218 32.31 -21.81 -23.22
C MET A 218 33.01 -21.45 -21.90
N SER A 219 33.79 -20.38 -21.90
CA SER A 219 34.32 -19.80 -20.67
C SER A 219 33.27 -18.93 -19.96
N GLU A 220 33.52 -18.55 -18.70
CA GLU A 220 32.67 -17.59 -17.99
C GLU A 220 32.60 -16.24 -18.74
N HIS A 221 33.73 -15.79 -19.31
CA HIS A 221 33.78 -14.58 -20.14
C HIS A 221 32.89 -14.70 -21.38
N ASP A 222 32.89 -15.86 -22.05
CA ASP A 222 32.01 -16.09 -23.21
C ASP A 222 30.52 -16.09 -22.82
N LEU A 223 30.20 -16.44 -21.56
CA LEU A 223 28.83 -16.39 -21.04
C LEU A 223 28.37 -14.97 -20.72
N GLU A 224 29.28 -14.10 -20.28
CA GLU A 224 29.00 -12.68 -20.03
C GLU A 224 28.71 -11.90 -21.32
N SER A 225 29.24 -12.36 -22.45
CA SER A 225 29.10 -11.75 -23.78
C SER A 225 28.13 -12.50 -24.71
N VAL A 226 27.22 -13.33 -24.18
CA VAL A 226 26.24 -14.06 -25.02
C VAL A 226 25.20 -13.10 -25.57
N ASP A 227 25.42 -12.63 -26.79
CA ASP A 227 24.41 -11.96 -27.59
C ASP A 227 23.56 -12.99 -28.35
N PHE A 228 22.25 -12.98 -28.11
CA PHE A 228 21.30 -13.75 -28.91
C PHE A 228 21.04 -13.02 -30.22
N GLU A 229 21.79 -13.39 -31.27
CA GLU A 229 21.57 -12.88 -32.62
C GLU A 229 20.39 -13.62 -33.29
N VAL A 230 19.39 -12.84 -33.71
CA VAL A 230 18.18 -13.37 -34.35
C VAL A 230 18.48 -13.72 -35.81
N LYS A 231 18.23 -14.98 -36.19
CA LYS A 231 18.33 -15.42 -37.59
C LYS A 231 16.98 -15.25 -38.27
N GLU A 232 16.91 -14.51 -39.37
CA GLU A 232 15.96 -14.83 -40.44
C GLU A 232 16.25 -16.27 -40.94
N SER A 233 15.24 -17.00 -41.40
CA SER A 233 15.42 -18.29 -42.06
C SER A 233 16.13 -18.12 -43.40
N GLN A 234 17.45 -17.93 -43.37
CA GLN A 234 18.32 -17.82 -44.55
C GLN A 234 18.70 -19.19 -45.10
N GLU A 235 17.80 -20.19 -45.02
CA GLU A 235 18.08 -21.59 -45.40
C GLU A 235 18.55 -21.76 -46.85
N GLN A 236 18.30 -20.75 -47.71
CA GLN A 236 18.63 -20.75 -49.14
C GLN A 236 19.76 -19.80 -49.56
N LYS A 237 20.40 -19.05 -48.65
CA LYS A 237 21.50 -18.12 -49.00
C LYS A 237 22.87 -18.74 -48.73
N GLU A 238 23.80 -18.59 -49.69
CA GLU A 238 25.20 -19.06 -49.56
C GLU A 238 26.02 -18.20 -48.57
N ASP A 239 25.64 -16.93 -48.40
CA ASP A 239 26.29 -15.96 -47.52
C ASP A 239 25.39 -15.52 -46.35
N PHE A 240 25.85 -15.75 -45.11
CA PHE A 240 25.19 -15.24 -43.89
C PHE A 240 25.59 -13.79 -43.62
N LYS A 241 24.58 -12.94 -43.42
CA LYS A 241 24.78 -11.60 -42.83
C LYS A 241 24.43 -11.67 -41.36
N ILE A 242 25.44 -11.54 -40.50
CA ILE A 242 25.25 -11.40 -39.06
C ILE A 242 24.67 -10.01 -38.81
N VAL A 243 23.55 -9.98 -38.09
CA VAL A 243 22.90 -8.75 -37.64
C VAL A 243 23.03 -8.74 -36.12
N PRO A 244 23.67 -7.74 -35.51
CA PRO A 244 23.80 -7.68 -34.06
C PRO A 244 22.43 -7.78 -33.38
N GLY A 245 22.37 -8.38 -32.19
CA GLY A 245 21.17 -8.35 -31.37
C GLY A 245 20.82 -6.93 -30.92
N PHE A 246 19.69 -6.79 -30.21
CA PHE A 246 19.33 -5.52 -29.59
C PHE A 246 19.99 -5.37 -28.22
N GLN A 247 20.31 -4.13 -27.84
CA GLN A 247 20.79 -3.81 -26.49
C GLN A 247 19.68 -3.16 -25.67
N VAL A 248 19.52 -3.60 -24.41
CA VAL A 248 18.58 -3.01 -23.46
C VAL A 248 19.35 -2.25 -22.40
N ASN A 249 19.09 -0.94 -22.29
CA ASN A 249 19.70 -0.12 -21.25
C ASN A 249 19.02 -0.39 -19.89
N ILE A 250 19.68 -1.18 -19.04
CA ILE A 250 19.23 -1.52 -17.68
C ILE A 250 19.72 -0.55 -16.60
N SER A 251 20.38 0.55 -16.98
CA SER A 251 20.93 1.55 -16.05
C SER A 251 19.80 2.18 -15.22
N GLY A 252 19.71 1.83 -13.94
CA GLY A 252 18.64 2.27 -13.03
C GLY A 252 17.85 1.14 -12.36
N LEU A 253 18.03 -0.12 -12.78
CA LEU A 253 17.53 -1.32 -12.10
C LEU A 253 18.44 -1.70 -10.92
N GLU A 254 18.79 -0.76 -10.05
CA GLU A 254 19.66 -1.01 -8.90
C GLU A 254 18.91 -1.79 -7.81
N PRO A 255 19.33 -3.02 -7.43
CA PRO A 255 18.80 -3.70 -6.27
C PRO A 255 19.27 -2.97 -5.00
N ARG A 256 18.33 -2.37 -4.26
CA ARG A 256 18.63 -1.69 -3.00
C ARG A 256 18.88 -2.73 -1.90
N GLN A 257 20.02 -2.58 -1.22
CA GLN A 257 20.56 -3.54 -0.26
C GLN A 257 19.56 -3.96 0.84
N ALA A 258 19.66 -5.23 1.25
CA ALA A 258 18.90 -5.80 2.36
C ALA A 258 19.18 -5.05 3.67
N PRO A 259 18.16 -4.72 4.48
CA PRO A 259 18.36 -4.37 5.89
C PRO A 259 18.96 -5.55 6.66
N ARG A 260 19.86 -5.27 7.61
CA ARG A 260 20.38 -6.27 8.57
C ARG A 260 19.24 -6.81 9.45
N ASN A 261 18.59 -7.90 9.05
CA ASN A 261 17.63 -8.62 9.90
C ASN A 261 17.70 -10.13 9.62
N ASP A 262 17.97 -10.94 10.64
CA ASP A 262 18.40 -12.34 10.51
C ASP A 262 17.41 -13.26 9.77
N TYR A 263 16.10 -12.99 9.85
CA TYR A 263 15.07 -13.82 9.21
C TYR A 263 14.78 -13.46 7.74
N LEU A 264 15.26 -12.31 7.26
CA LEU A 264 15.07 -11.85 5.87
C LEU A 264 16.28 -12.17 4.98
N ASN A 265 17.41 -12.58 5.57
CA ASN A 265 18.66 -12.90 4.87
C ASN A 265 18.53 -14.05 3.84
N ASN A 266 17.52 -14.91 3.99
CA ASN A 266 17.30 -16.06 3.10
C ASN A 266 16.41 -15.74 1.89
N ILE A 267 15.92 -14.51 1.73
CA ILE A 267 15.06 -14.14 0.60
C ILE A 267 15.95 -13.71 -0.58
N PRO A 268 15.89 -14.39 -1.74
CA PRO A 268 16.69 -14.00 -2.91
C PRO A 268 16.17 -12.68 -3.49
N LEU A 269 17.02 -11.63 -3.42
CA LEU A 269 16.75 -10.29 -3.91
C LEU A 269 17.30 -10.02 -5.33
N ASN A 270 17.92 -11.04 -5.95
CA ASN A 270 18.47 -10.91 -7.30
C ASN A 270 17.36 -10.54 -8.30
N SER A 271 17.68 -9.62 -9.21
CA SER A 271 16.85 -9.35 -10.37
C SER A 271 16.86 -10.56 -11.31
N PHE A 272 15.78 -10.73 -12.06
CA PHE A 272 15.67 -11.80 -13.04
C PHE A 272 14.72 -11.39 -14.17
N VAL A 273 14.90 -12.06 -15.31
CA VAL A 273 14.06 -11.90 -16.50
C VAL A 273 12.90 -12.89 -16.43
N VAL A 274 11.71 -12.43 -16.80
CA VAL A 274 10.54 -13.28 -17.02
C VAL A 274 10.52 -13.69 -18.48
N ASP A 275 10.74 -14.98 -18.73
CA ASP A 275 10.72 -15.55 -20.07
C ASP A 275 9.30 -15.53 -20.65
N SER A 276 9.11 -14.86 -21.79
CA SER A 276 7.91 -14.96 -22.63
C SER A 276 8.28 -14.88 -24.10
N VAL A 277 7.51 -15.58 -24.94
CA VAL A 277 7.61 -15.59 -26.40
C VAL A 277 7.21 -14.23 -27.01
N SER A 278 6.45 -13.42 -26.27
CA SER A 278 5.84 -12.18 -26.78
C SER A 278 6.48 -10.89 -26.25
N ASN A 279 6.92 -10.87 -24.99
CA ASN A 279 7.45 -9.67 -24.36
C ASN A 279 8.52 -10.05 -23.33
N GLN A 280 9.70 -9.44 -23.38
CA GLN A 280 10.68 -9.61 -22.31
C GLN A 280 10.36 -8.66 -21.15
N THR A 281 10.39 -9.16 -19.91
CA THR A 281 10.07 -8.36 -18.73
C THR A 281 11.13 -8.55 -17.66
N PHE A 282 11.53 -7.47 -17.00
CA PHE A 282 12.50 -7.49 -15.92
C PHE A 282 11.81 -7.33 -14.57
N ILE A 283 12.32 -8.04 -13.56
CA ILE A 283 11.82 -7.94 -12.19
C ILE A 283 12.95 -7.57 -11.25
N THR A 284 12.71 -6.60 -10.38
CA THR A 284 13.56 -6.30 -9.22
C THR A 284 12.82 -6.58 -7.92
N ARG A 285 13.58 -6.87 -6.86
CA ARG A 285 13.07 -7.17 -5.53
C ARG A 285 13.81 -6.31 -4.51
N GLU A 286 13.07 -5.70 -3.59
CA GLU A 286 13.64 -4.95 -2.47
C GLU A 286 12.86 -5.22 -1.18
N ILE A 287 13.56 -5.13 -0.04
CA ILE A 287 12.93 -5.25 1.27
C ILE A 287 12.57 -3.85 1.74
N VAL A 288 11.28 -3.64 1.97
CA VAL A 288 10.77 -2.45 2.67
C VAL A 288 10.89 -2.73 4.16
N PRO A 289 11.69 -1.94 4.91
CA PRO A 289 11.93 -2.18 6.32
C PRO A 289 10.65 -2.04 7.14
N GLU A 290 10.68 -2.62 8.34
CA GLU A 290 9.62 -2.45 9.34
C GLU A 290 9.44 -0.97 9.64
N THR A 291 8.20 -0.49 9.53
CA THR A 291 7.87 0.91 9.77
C THR A 291 6.82 0.99 10.86
N LYS A 292 7.05 1.90 11.81
CA LYS A 292 6.01 2.33 12.73
C LYS A 292 5.12 3.32 12.00
N SER A 293 3.85 2.96 11.82
CA SER A 293 2.85 3.90 11.31
C SER A 293 1.84 4.22 12.39
N ILE A 294 1.38 5.47 12.41
CA ILE A 294 0.24 5.87 13.22
C ILE A 294 -1.02 5.52 12.44
N LYS A 295 -1.89 4.68 13.00
CA LYS A 295 -3.23 4.43 12.46
C LYS A 295 -4.27 5.17 13.28
N SER A 296 -5.10 5.95 12.59
CA SER A 296 -6.26 6.61 13.19
C SER A 296 -7.47 5.70 13.06
N ASP A 297 -8.08 5.32 14.17
CA ASP A 297 -9.28 4.48 14.22
C ASP A 297 -10.39 5.17 15.02
N THR A 298 -11.65 4.82 14.73
CA THR A 298 -12.80 5.24 15.53
C THR A 298 -13.53 4.02 16.07
N ILE A 299 -13.62 3.92 17.40
CA ILE A 299 -14.25 2.81 18.10
C ILE A 299 -15.58 3.28 18.68
N SER A 300 -16.65 2.51 18.47
CA SER A 300 -17.97 2.84 19.00
C SER A 300 -18.36 1.96 20.19
N PHE A 301 -18.87 2.56 21.26
CA PHE A 301 -19.38 1.88 22.45
C PHE A 301 -20.84 2.25 22.71
N ASN A 302 -21.62 1.30 23.24
CA ASN A 302 -23.04 1.48 23.54
C ASN A 302 -23.32 1.80 25.03
N SER A 303 -22.30 1.79 25.87
CA SER A 303 -22.37 2.12 27.30
C SER A 303 -21.00 2.58 27.83
N THR A 304 -21.01 3.25 28.98
CA THR A 304 -19.78 3.61 29.72
C THR A 304 -19.06 2.39 30.29
N SER A 305 -19.78 1.32 30.63
CA SER A 305 -19.17 0.06 31.10
C SER A 305 -18.29 -0.58 30.03
N SER A 306 -18.76 -0.65 28.78
CA SER A 306 -17.97 -1.19 27.66
C SER A 306 -16.76 -0.31 27.34
N LEU A 307 -16.88 1.01 27.47
CA LEU A 307 -15.76 1.94 27.34
C LEU A 307 -14.69 1.67 28.40
N ARG A 308 -15.11 1.47 29.66
CA ARG A 308 -14.21 1.16 30.79
C ARG A 308 -13.50 -0.18 30.62
N GLU A 309 -14.22 -1.23 30.23
CA GLU A 309 -13.63 -2.54 29.98
C GLU A 309 -12.58 -2.48 28.86
N TRP A 310 -12.84 -1.68 27.82
CA TRP A 310 -11.88 -1.46 26.75
C TRP A 310 -10.61 -0.77 27.24
N PHE A 311 -10.72 0.30 28.05
CA PHE A 311 -9.56 0.94 28.66
C PHE A 311 -8.77 -0.01 29.56
N ARG A 312 -9.45 -0.81 30.39
CA ARG A 312 -8.77 -1.83 31.21
C ARG A 312 -8.01 -2.85 30.36
N SER A 313 -8.61 -3.34 29.28
CA SER A 313 -7.93 -4.28 28.38
C SER A 313 -6.65 -3.67 27.76
N LYS A 314 -6.70 -2.40 27.35
CA LYS A 314 -5.54 -1.70 26.76
C LYS A 314 -4.47 -1.36 27.80
N LEU A 315 -4.84 -0.84 28.95
CA LEU A 315 -3.89 -0.32 29.93
C LEU A 315 -3.38 -1.40 30.89
N GLU A 316 -4.25 -2.30 31.37
CA GLU A 316 -3.88 -3.31 32.36
C GLU A 316 -3.36 -4.59 31.68
N THR A 317 -3.97 -5.02 30.57
CA THR A 317 -3.58 -6.27 29.89
C THR A 317 -2.47 -6.05 28.86
N GLN A 318 -2.63 -5.04 28.00
CA GLN A 318 -1.67 -4.75 26.90
C GLN A 318 -0.56 -3.76 27.32
N LYS A 319 -0.67 -3.15 28.51
CA LYS A 319 0.29 -2.19 29.06
C LYS A 319 0.62 -1.08 28.04
N CYS A 320 -0.40 -0.45 27.45
CA CYS A 320 -0.21 0.67 26.53
C CYS A 320 0.15 1.97 27.29
N ALA A 321 0.98 2.81 26.67
CA ALA A 321 1.21 4.19 27.12
C ALA A 321 0.04 5.06 26.65
N LEU A 322 -0.56 5.84 27.54
CA LEU A 322 -1.73 6.66 27.23
C LEU A 322 -1.36 8.12 27.07
N ILE A 323 -1.74 8.72 25.94
CA ILE A 323 -1.67 10.17 25.73
C ILE A 323 -3.06 10.72 25.39
N ILE A 324 -3.52 11.72 26.12
CA ILE A 324 -4.75 12.45 25.79
C ILE A 324 -4.40 13.77 25.08
N ASP A 325 -5.05 14.05 23.96
CA ASP A 325 -4.85 15.28 23.19
C ASP A 325 -5.49 16.49 23.92
N THR A 326 -4.73 17.57 24.10
CA THR A 326 -5.17 18.77 24.84
C THR A 326 -6.22 19.59 24.10
N SER A 327 -6.49 19.28 22.82
CA SER A 327 -7.59 19.90 22.06
C SER A 327 -9.00 19.40 22.45
N LEU A 328 -9.10 18.43 23.38
CA LEU A 328 -10.36 17.90 23.86
C LEU A 328 -11.15 18.93 24.68
N LYS A 329 -12.48 18.95 24.47
CA LYS A 329 -13.40 19.72 25.34
C LYS A 329 -13.44 19.13 26.74
N MET A 330 -13.56 19.97 27.76
CA MET A 330 -13.61 19.54 29.16
C MET A 330 -14.71 18.50 29.42
N SER A 331 -15.91 18.68 28.84
CA SER A 331 -17.02 17.72 28.97
C SER A 331 -16.68 16.31 28.44
N ASN A 332 -15.85 16.22 27.41
CA ASN A 332 -15.41 14.94 26.84
C ASN A 332 -14.32 14.31 27.71
N LEU A 333 -13.42 15.15 28.23
CA LEU A 333 -12.36 14.72 29.13
C LEU A 333 -12.92 14.15 30.44
N GLU A 334 -13.95 14.78 31.01
CA GLU A 334 -14.65 14.27 32.20
C GLU A 334 -15.17 12.84 31.99
N VAL A 335 -15.81 12.56 30.85
CA VAL A 335 -16.30 11.20 30.54
C VAL A 335 -15.14 10.21 30.38
N ILE A 336 -14.06 10.59 29.72
CA ILE A 336 -12.88 9.72 29.57
C ILE A 336 -12.27 9.40 30.95
N VAL A 337 -12.07 10.42 31.80
CA VAL A 337 -11.40 10.29 33.09
C VAL A 337 -12.29 9.56 34.11
N LYS A 338 -13.55 9.98 34.27
CA LYS A 338 -14.49 9.44 35.25
C LYS A 338 -15.06 8.09 34.81
N ASP A 339 -15.65 8.04 33.63
CA ASP A 339 -16.41 6.87 33.19
C ASP A 339 -15.50 5.82 32.55
N GLY A 340 -14.53 6.26 31.73
CA GLY A 340 -13.55 5.40 31.05
C GLY A 340 -12.45 4.87 31.97
N LEU A 341 -11.66 5.76 32.58
CA LEU A 341 -10.49 5.40 33.38
C LEU A 341 -10.80 5.15 34.87
N GLY A 342 -11.93 5.64 35.38
CA GLY A 342 -12.27 5.53 36.80
C GLY A 342 -11.39 6.40 37.71
N LEU A 343 -10.92 7.54 37.21
CA LEU A 343 -9.98 8.45 37.87
C LEU A 343 -10.64 9.77 38.30
N GLU A 344 -11.82 9.68 38.90
CA GLU A 344 -12.62 10.84 39.33
C GLU A 344 -11.89 11.77 40.32
N GLU A 345 -10.87 11.28 41.01
CA GLU A 345 -10.01 12.05 41.90
C GLU A 345 -9.25 13.18 41.18
N ILE A 346 -8.84 12.96 39.93
CA ILE A 346 -8.10 13.94 39.12
C ILE A 346 -8.98 15.14 38.76
N LEU A 347 -10.31 14.96 38.73
CA LEU A 347 -11.27 16.04 38.39
C LEU A 347 -11.64 16.91 39.60
N LYS A 348 -11.29 16.51 40.83
CA LYS A 348 -11.65 17.25 42.05
C LYS A 348 -11.16 18.71 42.06
N PRO A 349 -9.90 19.02 41.74
CA PRO A 349 -9.41 20.41 41.74
C PRO A 349 -10.23 21.32 40.82
N TYR A 350 -10.57 20.83 39.63
CA TYR A 350 -11.44 21.54 38.69
C TYR A 350 -12.83 21.81 39.26
N TYR A 351 -13.48 20.81 39.87
CA TYR A 351 -14.80 21.00 40.49
C TYR A 351 -14.76 21.99 41.66
N ASP A 352 -13.71 21.97 42.47
CA ASP A 352 -13.54 22.90 43.58
C ASP A 352 -13.36 24.35 43.09
N GLU A 353 -12.62 24.57 42.00
CA GLU A 353 -12.52 25.90 41.38
C GLU A 353 -13.83 26.35 40.72
N LEU A 354 -14.57 25.43 40.10
CA LEU A 354 -15.89 25.73 39.52
C LEU A 354 -16.88 26.20 40.62
N ILE A 355 -16.89 25.52 41.77
CA ILE A 355 -17.71 25.90 42.92
C ILE A 355 -17.34 27.30 43.42
N LYS A 356 -16.04 27.61 43.53
CA LYS A 356 -15.58 28.96 43.93
C LYS A 356 -16.02 30.03 42.94
N LEU A 357 -15.94 29.73 41.64
CA LEU A 357 -16.35 30.64 40.58
C LEU A 357 -17.88 30.91 40.62
N ASP A 358 -18.67 29.86 40.83
CA ASP A 358 -20.13 29.99 40.99
C ASP A 358 -20.49 30.79 42.26
N GLN A 359 -19.79 30.58 43.37
CA GLN A 359 -19.96 31.37 44.60
C GLN A 359 -19.57 32.84 44.39
N GLU A 360 -18.49 33.13 43.65
CA GLU A 360 -18.08 34.49 43.29
C GLU A 360 -19.15 35.18 42.43
N LYS A 361 -19.77 34.45 41.49
CA LYS A 361 -20.88 34.96 40.67
C LYS A 361 -22.09 35.35 41.52
N ILE A 362 -22.49 34.47 42.44
CA ILE A 362 -23.60 34.73 43.37
C ILE A 362 -23.30 35.97 44.22
N ARG A 363 -22.10 36.04 44.83
CA ARG A 363 -21.71 37.18 45.66
C ARG A 363 -21.69 38.50 44.89
N THR A 364 -21.19 38.49 43.66
CA THR A 364 -21.15 39.69 42.80
C THR A 364 -22.56 40.17 42.45
N LYS A 365 -23.49 39.22 42.20
CA LYS A 365 -24.89 39.52 41.97
C LYS A 365 -25.56 40.13 43.21
N GLU A 366 -25.38 39.52 44.38
CA GLU A 366 -25.94 40.02 45.65
C GLU A 366 -25.45 41.44 45.97
N GLN A 367 -24.14 41.70 45.80
CA GLN A 367 -23.56 43.03 46.00
C GLN A 367 -24.14 44.08 45.05
N HIS A 368 -24.41 43.71 43.80
CA HIS A 368 -25.03 44.59 42.81
C HIS A 368 -26.49 44.89 43.17
N GLU A 369 -27.27 43.87 43.54
CA GLU A 369 -28.67 44.01 43.95
C GLU A 369 -28.81 44.87 45.22
N GLU A 370 -27.90 44.73 46.18
CA GLU A 370 -27.86 45.54 47.40
C GLU A 370 -27.58 47.02 47.07
N LYS A 371 -26.60 47.29 46.21
CA LYS A 371 -26.27 48.65 45.76
C LYS A 371 -27.46 49.32 45.05
N ASP A 372 -28.10 48.62 44.12
CA ASP A 372 -29.26 49.16 43.37
C ASP A 372 -30.46 49.40 44.29
N THR A 373 -30.65 48.56 45.31
CA THR A 373 -31.67 48.77 46.36
C THR A 373 -31.44 50.09 47.08
N LEU A 374 -30.22 50.34 47.57
CA LEU A 374 -29.89 51.56 48.30
C LEU A 374 -30.03 52.82 47.43
N LEU A 375 -29.67 52.74 46.14
CA LEU A 375 -29.84 53.83 45.19
C LEU A 375 -31.32 54.15 44.93
N THR A 376 -32.16 53.12 44.83
CA THR A 376 -33.59 53.29 44.60
C THR A 376 -34.32 53.84 45.83
N GLU A 377 -33.92 53.43 47.03
CA GLU A 377 -34.38 54.03 48.28
C GLU A 377 -34.05 55.52 48.34
N ARG A 378 -32.79 55.91 48.06
CA ARG A 378 -32.39 57.32 47.97
C ARG A 378 -33.21 58.10 46.93
N LEU A 379 -33.52 57.49 45.79
CA LEU A 379 -34.35 58.10 44.75
C LEU A 379 -35.80 58.33 45.23
N ALA A 380 -36.39 57.37 45.96
CA ALA A 380 -37.75 57.50 46.47
C ALA A 380 -37.87 58.63 47.50
N TRP A 381 -36.92 58.71 48.44
CA TRP A 381 -36.84 59.82 49.40
C TRP A 381 -36.66 61.18 48.70
N HIS A 382 -35.86 61.22 47.63
CA HIS A 382 -35.68 62.43 46.84
C HIS A 382 -36.98 62.88 46.15
N ILE A 383 -37.74 61.95 45.54
CA ILE A 383 -39.05 62.26 44.91
C ILE A 383 -40.05 62.76 45.97
N LEU A 384 -40.07 62.12 47.15
CA LEU A 384 -40.94 62.52 48.26
C LEU A 384 -40.66 63.97 48.68
N LYS A 385 -39.38 64.31 48.88
CA LYS A 385 -38.92 65.66 49.22
C LYS A 385 -39.27 66.72 48.18
N LEU A 386 -39.21 66.38 46.88
CA LEU A 386 -39.59 67.30 45.81
C LEU A 386 -41.10 67.58 45.77
N LYS A 387 -41.94 66.58 46.10
CA LYS A 387 -43.40 66.71 46.01
C LYS A 387 -44.03 67.31 47.26
N TYR A 388 -43.45 67.05 48.44
CA TYR A 388 -43.97 67.49 49.76
C TYR A 388 -42.97 68.36 50.51
N SER A 389 -42.28 69.28 49.82
CA SER A 389 -41.16 70.06 50.36
C SER A 389 -41.45 70.74 51.71
N ASN A 390 -42.60 71.41 51.85
CA ASN A 390 -42.92 72.11 53.11
C ASN A 390 -43.14 71.16 54.30
N PHE A 391 -43.59 69.92 54.06
CA PHE A 391 -43.69 68.91 55.13
C PHE A 391 -42.31 68.31 55.46
N GLU A 392 -41.51 67.99 54.44
CA GLU A 392 -40.18 67.39 54.61
C GLU A 392 -39.13 68.38 55.18
N GLU A 393 -39.29 69.70 54.97
CA GLU A 393 -38.43 70.72 55.59
C GLU A 393 -38.60 70.77 57.12
N ILE A 394 -39.79 70.47 57.64
CA ILE A 394 -40.10 70.48 59.08
C ILE A 394 -39.46 69.27 59.78
N LEU A 395 -39.42 68.13 59.10
CA LEU A 395 -38.94 66.87 59.67
C LEU A 395 -37.41 66.79 59.81
N HIS A 396 -36.65 67.72 59.19
CA HIS A 396 -35.19 67.88 59.33
C HIS A 396 -34.35 66.58 59.18
N GLU A 397 -34.83 65.60 58.42
CA GLU A 397 -34.04 64.41 58.10
C GLU A 397 -33.08 64.70 56.93
N GLN A 398 -31.78 64.51 57.17
CA GLN A 398 -30.76 64.56 56.13
C GLN A 398 -30.96 63.37 55.18
N SER A 399 -31.76 63.56 54.13
CA SER A 399 -31.75 62.67 52.98
C SER A 399 -30.47 62.91 52.17
N ASP A 400 -29.67 61.87 51.99
CA ASP A 400 -28.51 61.89 51.10
C ASP A 400 -28.94 62.33 49.70
N ILE A 401 -28.26 63.34 49.16
CA ILE A 401 -28.54 63.86 47.82
C ILE A 401 -28.14 62.78 46.80
N ILE A 402 -29.12 62.20 46.12
CA ILE A 402 -28.86 61.34 44.96
C ILE A 402 -28.25 62.19 43.84
N LYS A 403 -27.12 61.76 43.29
CA LYS A 403 -26.48 62.46 42.16
C LYS A 403 -27.28 62.23 40.88
N GLU A 404 -27.25 63.20 39.96
CA GLU A 404 -28.00 63.06 38.70
C GLU A 404 -27.51 61.84 37.89
N ASP A 405 -26.22 61.51 37.97
CA ASP A 405 -25.62 60.35 37.32
C ASP A 405 -26.17 59.03 37.90
N GLU A 406 -26.37 58.97 39.23
CA GLU A 406 -26.94 57.81 39.93
C GLU A 406 -28.42 57.62 39.58
N LYS A 407 -29.17 58.71 39.48
CA LYS A 407 -30.56 58.72 39.03
C LYS A 407 -30.70 58.27 37.58
N ASN A 408 -29.86 58.78 36.68
CA ASN A 408 -29.83 58.37 35.28
C ASN A 408 -29.50 56.88 35.14
N TYR A 409 -28.53 56.38 35.92
CA TYR A 409 -28.19 54.96 35.95
C TYR A 409 -29.38 54.08 36.37
N ILE A 410 -30.06 54.39 37.47
CA ILE A 410 -31.22 53.60 37.93
C ILE A 410 -32.38 53.67 36.93
N GLN A 411 -32.62 54.83 36.32
CA GLN A 411 -33.66 54.99 35.32
C GLN A 411 -33.36 54.21 34.02
N GLN A 412 -32.10 54.11 33.63
CA GLN A 412 -31.70 53.27 32.49
C GLN A 412 -31.79 51.78 32.82
N SER A 413 -31.31 51.38 34.00
CA SER A 413 -31.32 49.99 34.46
C SER A 413 -32.73 49.47 34.75
N TYR A 414 -33.64 50.36 35.17
CA TYR A 414 -35.03 50.05 35.54
C TYR A 414 -36.00 51.11 34.97
N PRO A 415 -36.39 51.03 33.69
CA PRO A 415 -37.11 52.10 32.98
C PRO A 415 -38.44 52.55 33.62
N GLU A 416 -39.12 51.67 34.35
CA GLU A 416 -40.41 51.95 34.98
C GLU A 416 -40.31 52.39 36.45
N ILE A 417 -39.11 52.42 37.03
CA ILE A 417 -38.95 52.58 38.48
C ILE A 417 -39.44 53.96 38.95
N VAL A 418 -39.05 55.01 38.23
CA VAL A 418 -39.44 56.40 38.54
C VAL A 418 -40.96 56.54 38.49
N GLN A 419 -41.61 56.01 37.45
CA GLN A 419 -43.07 56.08 37.30
C GLN A 419 -43.80 55.35 38.42
N LYS A 420 -43.29 54.18 38.87
CA LYS A 420 -43.88 53.43 39.98
C LYS A 420 -43.74 54.16 41.31
N LEU A 421 -42.56 54.72 41.58
CA LEU A 421 -42.32 55.53 42.78
C LEU A 421 -43.19 56.80 42.76
N GLU A 422 -43.23 57.51 41.64
CA GLU A 422 -44.05 58.70 41.48
C GLU A 422 -45.53 58.41 41.67
N LYS A 423 -46.04 57.31 41.08
CA LYS A 423 -47.44 56.90 41.25
C LYS A 423 -47.78 56.55 42.70
N PHE A 424 -46.88 55.90 43.43
CA PHE A 424 -47.11 55.60 44.85
C PHE A 424 -47.13 56.89 45.69
N ILE A 425 -46.22 57.83 45.39
CA ILE A 425 -46.10 59.09 46.12
C ILE A 425 -47.23 60.08 45.73
N ASP A 426 -47.73 60.06 44.49
CA ASP A 426 -48.80 60.94 44.03
C ASP A 426 -50.19 60.57 44.58
N PHE A 427 -50.34 59.37 45.12
CA PHE A 427 -51.60 58.85 45.65
C PHE A 427 -51.37 58.26 47.04
N ILE A 428 -51.60 59.06 48.08
CA ILE A 428 -51.49 58.64 49.47
C ILE A 428 -52.72 57.77 49.80
N ASP A 429 -52.54 56.46 49.69
CA ASP A 429 -53.56 55.45 50.04
C ASP A 429 -53.65 55.23 51.55
N TYR A 430 -53.87 56.31 52.29
CA TYR A 430 -54.01 56.33 53.75
C TYR A 430 -55.37 56.88 54.13
N GLU A 431 -56.23 56.04 54.70
CA GLU A 431 -57.65 56.36 54.90
C GLU A 431 -57.87 57.67 55.72
N PRO A 432 -57.08 57.99 56.76
CA PRO A 432 -57.17 59.29 57.45
C PRO A 432 -56.87 60.49 56.55
N TRP A 433 -55.79 60.43 55.75
CA TRP A 433 -55.46 61.46 54.74
C TRP A 433 -56.60 61.63 53.72
N ILE A 434 -57.09 60.52 53.19
CA ILE A 434 -58.20 60.50 52.22
C ILE A 434 -59.46 61.13 52.83
N ASN A 435 -59.73 60.89 54.11
CA ASN A 435 -60.88 61.46 54.81
C ASN A 435 -60.74 62.96 55.05
N LEU A 436 -59.56 63.45 55.44
CA LEU A 436 -59.28 64.89 55.51
C LEU A 436 -59.46 65.57 54.15
N LYS A 437 -58.93 64.96 53.07
CA LYS A 437 -59.11 65.47 51.70
C LYS A 437 -60.57 65.57 51.29
N ARG A 438 -61.36 64.53 51.58
CA ARG A 438 -62.82 64.54 51.34
C ARG A 438 -63.53 65.65 52.15
N ARG A 439 -63.11 65.89 53.40
CA ARG A 439 -63.66 66.98 54.22
C ARG A 439 -63.29 68.36 53.69
N PHE A 440 -62.05 68.54 53.24
CA PHE A 440 -61.59 69.77 52.63
C PHE A 440 -62.44 70.14 51.39
N ILE A 441 -62.64 69.17 50.49
CA ILE A 441 -63.48 69.36 49.30
C ILE A 441 -64.94 69.68 49.68
N LEU A 442 -65.48 69.01 50.70
CA LEU A 442 -66.82 69.33 51.21
C LEU A 442 -66.91 70.76 51.75
N ALA A 443 -65.96 71.16 52.60
CA ALA A 443 -65.89 72.49 53.20
C ALA A 443 -65.77 73.58 52.12
N LYS A 444 -64.95 73.35 51.09
CA LYS A 444 -64.80 74.23 49.92
C LYS A 444 -66.12 74.39 49.17
N ALA A 445 -66.75 73.28 48.78
CA ALA A 445 -67.98 73.28 48.00
C ALA A 445 -69.20 73.87 48.74
N LEU A 446 -69.21 73.85 50.08
CA LEU A 446 -70.28 74.42 50.89
C LEU A 446 -70.03 75.89 51.23
N SER A 447 -68.79 76.26 51.53
CA SER A 447 -68.43 77.65 51.85
C SER A 447 -68.59 78.57 50.63
N GLU A 448 -68.29 78.12 49.42
CA GLU A 448 -68.50 78.86 48.16
C GLU A 448 -69.98 79.10 47.82
N LYS A 449 -70.90 78.29 48.36
CA LYS A 449 -72.36 78.43 48.13
C LYS A 449 -73.06 79.39 49.08
N ILE A 450 -72.41 79.74 50.19
CA ILE A 450 -72.94 80.64 51.19
C ILE A 450 -72.47 82.05 50.80
N ALA A 451 -73.39 82.93 50.40
CA ALA A 451 -73.11 84.30 49.97
C ALA A 451 -72.70 85.22 51.15
N ALA A 452 -71.60 84.88 51.83
CA ALA A 452 -70.99 85.65 52.92
C ALA A 452 -69.75 86.41 52.40
N PRO A 453 -69.43 87.60 52.96
CA PRO A 453 -68.30 88.41 52.53
C PRO A 453 -66.91 87.79 52.84
N ASP A 454 -66.85 86.84 53.78
CA ASP A 454 -65.67 85.98 54.01
C ASP A 454 -66.12 84.52 54.25
N PRO A 455 -65.81 83.58 53.35
CA PRO A 455 -66.20 82.17 53.48
C PRO A 455 -65.35 81.38 54.50
N ARG A 456 -64.22 81.92 54.97
CA ARG A 456 -63.22 81.19 55.77
C ARG A 456 -63.70 80.68 57.14
N PRO A 457 -64.42 81.45 57.98
CA PRO A 457 -64.85 80.95 59.28
C PRO A 457 -65.85 79.79 59.17
N THR A 458 -66.65 79.78 58.11
CA THR A 458 -67.60 78.69 57.83
C THR A 458 -66.86 77.46 57.29
N PHE A 459 -65.86 77.66 56.44
CA PHE A 459 -64.98 76.59 55.96
C PHE A 459 -64.34 75.83 57.14
N LEU A 460 -63.69 76.54 58.06
CA LEU A 460 -62.97 75.93 59.18
C LEU A 460 -63.91 75.17 60.12
N LYS A 461 -65.13 75.68 60.37
CA LYS A 461 -66.15 74.97 61.15
C LYS A 461 -66.62 73.66 60.52
N ILE A 462 -66.70 73.59 59.19
CA ILE A 462 -67.07 72.36 58.47
C ILE A 462 -65.90 71.38 58.44
N PHE A 463 -64.68 71.89 58.24
CA PHE A 463 -63.47 71.07 58.14
C PHE A 463 -63.10 70.42 59.48
N PHE A 464 -63.11 71.19 60.56
CA PHE A 464 -62.82 70.75 61.94
C PHE A 464 -64.06 70.32 62.73
N ASP A 465 -65.13 69.91 62.04
CA ASP A 465 -66.31 69.37 62.71
C ASP A 465 -65.96 68.05 63.42
N GLU A 466 -66.53 67.86 64.62
CA GLU A 466 -66.35 66.64 65.43
C GLU A 466 -66.88 65.37 64.74
N GLU A 467 -67.82 65.51 63.78
CA GLU A 467 -68.37 64.37 63.04
C GLU A 467 -67.35 63.80 62.04
N LEU A 468 -66.93 62.56 62.28
CA LEU A 468 -65.85 61.96 61.51
C LEU A 468 -66.29 61.39 60.16
N GLU A 469 -67.54 60.90 60.08
CA GLU A 469 -68.04 60.26 58.87
C GLU A 469 -68.56 61.28 57.85
N LEU A 470 -67.98 61.28 56.65
CA LEU A 470 -68.39 62.17 55.55
C LEU A 470 -69.91 62.15 55.28
N LYS A 471 -70.55 60.98 55.39
CA LYS A 471 -72.00 60.84 55.18
C LYS A 471 -72.81 61.62 56.22
N ASN A 472 -72.39 61.57 57.49
CA ASN A 472 -73.08 62.24 58.58
C ASN A 472 -72.78 63.73 58.57
N LEU A 473 -71.55 64.11 58.23
CA LEU A 473 -71.15 65.50 58.04
C LEU A 473 -71.96 66.19 56.93
N VAL A 474 -72.15 65.53 55.77
CA VAL A 474 -73.01 66.04 54.70
C VAL A 474 -74.47 66.19 55.16
N LYS A 475 -75.02 65.22 55.92
CA LYS A 475 -76.38 65.33 56.47
C LYS A 475 -76.52 66.54 57.41
N LYS A 476 -75.54 66.74 58.29
CA LYS A 476 -75.50 67.82 59.28
C LYS A 476 -75.53 69.20 58.63
N TRP A 477 -74.72 69.42 57.59
CA TRP A 477 -74.55 70.74 56.98
C TRP A 477 -75.50 71.04 55.80
N VAL A 478 -76.04 70.01 55.14
CA VAL A 478 -76.92 70.18 53.95
C VAL A 478 -78.41 70.02 54.31
N ASN A 479 -78.74 69.55 55.52
CA ASN A 479 -80.11 69.38 56.04
C ASN A 479 -81.06 68.53 55.15
N LYS A 480 -80.54 67.76 54.17
CA LYS A 480 -81.21 66.69 53.41
C LYS A 480 -80.18 65.65 52.93
N SER A 481 -80.54 64.36 52.97
CA SER A 481 -79.69 63.25 52.50
C SER A 481 -79.48 63.31 50.98
N LYS A 482 -78.33 63.83 50.53
CA LYS A 482 -77.89 63.81 49.13
C LYS A 482 -76.79 62.78 48.94
N SER A 483 -77.18 61.51 48.71
CA SER A 483 -76.26 60.40 48.39
C SER A 483 -75.34 60.74 47.21
N ASP A 484 -75.84 61.50 46.24
CA ASP A 484 -75.09 61.91 45.05
C ASP A 484 -73.96 62.90 45.38
N MET A 485 -74.10 63.73 46.42
CA MET A 485 -73.04 64.66 46.84
C MET A 485 -71.86 63.92 47.48
N VAL A 486 -72.14 62.92 48.32
CA VAL A 486 -71.10 62.06 48.90
C VAL A 486 -70.33 61.30 47.82
N LYS A 487 -71.04 60.80 46.80
CA LYS A 487 -70.40 60.12 45.65
C LYS A 487 -69.53 61.09 44.84
N ASN A 488 -70.01 62.30 44.59
CA ASN A 488 -69.25 63.31 43.84
C ASN A 488 -67.98 63.73 44.57
N ILE A 489 -68.04 63.97 45.88
CA ILE A 489 -66.86 64.33 46.69
C ILE A 489 -65.85 63.19 46.71
N LYS A 490 -66.30 61.94 46.88
CA LYS A 490 -65.40 60.78 46.82
C LYS A 490 -64.72 60.65 45.45
N LYS A 491 -65.47 60.89 44.37
CA LYS A 491 -64.95 60.86 43.00
C LYS A 491 -63.93 61.98 42.78
N GLU A 492 -64.23 63.19 43.19
CA GLU A 492 -63.33 64.35 43.09
C GLU A 492 -62.04 64.14 43.89
N ALA A 493 -62.15 63.68 45.14
CA ALA A 493 -61.00 63.38 45.99
C ALA A 493 -60.06 62.32 45.37
N SER A 494 -60.60 61.34 44.65
CA SER A 494 -59.83 60.31 43.95
C SER A 494 -59.21 60.75 42.61
N GLN A 495 -59.70 61.85 42.02
CA GLN A 495 -59.22 62.35 40.72
C GLN A 495 -58.05 63.32 40.86
N ILE A 496 -57.98 64.05 41.98
CA ILE A 496 -56.91 65.02 42.24
C ILE A 496 -55.69 64.26 42.77
N LEU A 497 -54.51 64.47 42.19
CA LEU A 497 -53.24 63.93 42.72
C LEU A 497 -52.94 64.57 44.09
N ASP A 498 -52.46 63.81 45.05
CA ASP A 498 -52.15 64.33 46.39
C ASP A 498 -50.99 65.34 46.35
N SER A 499 -50.04 65.17 45.43
CA SER A 499 -48.96 66.14 45.19
C SER A 499 -49.45 67.48 44.62
N GLN A 500 -50.54 67.47 43.85
CA GLN A 500 -51.19 68.69 43.36
C GLN A 500 -52.05 69.32 44.45
N PHE A 501 -52.82 68.48 45.16
CA PHE A 501 -53.66 68.90 46.28
C PHE A 501 -52.85 69.55 47.41
N PHE A 502 -51.65 69.04 47.68
CA PHE A 502 -50.73 69.60 48.67
C PHE A 502 -50.46 71.10 48.47
N LYS A 503 -50.32 71.55 47.21
CA LYS A 503 -50.10 72.98 46.88
C LYS A 503 -51.31 73.85 47.20
N GLU A 504 -52.52 73.28 47.22
CA GLU A 504 -53.74 74.02 47.59
C GLU A 504 -53.81 74.24 49.12
N ILE A 505 -53.36 73.27 49.91
CA ILE A 505 -53.44 73.32 51.38
C ILE A 505 -52.25 74.03 52.04
N SER A 506 -51.15 74.25 51.33
CA SER A 506 -49.91 74.83 51.87
C SER A 506 -50.01 76.29 52.33
N HIS A 507 -51.13 76.97 52.07
CA HIS A 507 -51.32 78.39 52.34
C HIS A 507 -52.13 78.68 53.62
N ASP A 508 -52.69 77.66 54.27
CA ASP A 508 -53.49 77.80 55.49
C ASP A 508 -52.87 76.99 56.64
N GLU A 509 -52.37 77.67 57.67
CA GLU A 509 -51.61 77.05 58.77
C GLU A 509 -52.41 75.98 59.55
N GLU A 510 -53.70 76.20 59.79
CA GLU A 510 -54.52 75.29 60.58
C GLU A 510 -54.79 74.00 59.79
N ILE A 511 -55.16 74.14 58.52
CA ILE A 511 -55.41 73.01 57.62
C ILE A 511 -54.09 72.25 57.35
N PHE A 512 -53.01 72.98 57.13
CA PHE A 512 -51.68 72.42 56.90
C PHE A 512 -51.23 71.55 58.07
N SER A 513 -51.42 72.01 59.31
CA SER A 513 -51.07 71.23 60.52
C SER A 513 -51.88 69.93 60.64
N ALA A 514 -53.16 69.93 60.24
CA ALA A 514 -54.00 68.74 60.27
C ALA A 514 -53.53 67.68 59.25
N PHE A 515 -53.21 68.10 58.03
CA PHE A 515 -52.68 67.22 57.00
C PHE A 515 -51.24 66.76 57.31
N TYR A 516 -50.42 67.61 57.91
CA TYR A 516 -49.06 67.24 58.34
C TYR A 516 -49.06 66.06 59.31
N THR A 517 -49.98 66.07 60.28
CA THR A 517 -50.08 64.99 61.28
C THR A 517 -50.36 63.64 60.62
N GLU A 518 -51.31 63.59 59.69
CA GLU A 518 -51.64 62.35 58.98
C GLU A 518 -50.57 61.95 57.95
N TYR A 519 -49.89 62.94 57.35
CA TYR A 519 -48.75 62.71 56.46
C TYR A 519 -47.58 62.07 57.19
N ASP A 520 -47.21 62.57 58.37
CA ASP A 520 -46.13 62.04 59.18
C ASP A 520 -46.39 60.57 59.57
N VAL A 521 -47.64 60.23 59.91
CA VAL A 521 -48.03 58.84 60.19
C VAL A 521 -47.89 57.97 58.94
N TRP A 522 -48.41 58.38 57.78
CA TRP A 522 -48.28 57.63 56.53
C TRP A 522 -46.82 57.44 56.11
N ARG A 523 -46.03 58.51 56.19
CA ARG A 523 -44.59 58.54 55.89
C ARG A 523 -43.84 57.50 56.73
N ASN A 524 -44.09 57.48 58.04
CA ASN A 524 -43.39 56.60 58.97
C ASN A 524 -44.01 55.20 59.09
N SER A 525 -45.03 54.88 58.29
CA SER A 525 -45.67 53.56 58.25
C SER A 525 -45.69 53.00 56.82
N GLU A 526 -46.72 53.31 56.06
CA GLU A 526 -46.98 52.75 54.73
C GLU A 526 -45.86 53.06 53.73
N PHE A 527 -45.27 54.26 53.77
CA PHE A 527 -44.17 54.62 52.87
C PHE A 527 -42.89 53.87 53.22
N ILE A 528 -42.49 53.80 54.51
CA ILE A 528 -41.33 52.99 54.94
C ILE A 528 -41.54 51.51 54.57
N VAL A 529 -42.72 50.94 54.85
CA VAL A 529 -43.02 49.54 54.49
C VAL A 529 -42.94 49.33 52.97
N PHE A 530 -43.38 50.30 52.17
CA PHE A 530 -43.26 50.23 50.71
C PHE A 530 -41.79 50.19 50.25
N ILE A 531 -40.91 50.98 50.87
CA ILE A 531 -39.46 50.95 50.62
C ILE A 531 -38.83 49.63 51.09
N GLU A 532 -39.10 49.22 52.34
CA GLU A 532 -38.53 48.02 52.97
C GLU A 532 -38.98 46.73 52.30
N THR A 533 -40.20 46.66 51.76
CA THR A 533 -40.71 45.47 51.08
C THR A 533 -40.09 45.24 49.70
N LYS A 534 -39.30 46.20 49.17
CA LYS A 534 -38.53 46.10 47.91
C LYS A 534 -39.36 45.65 46.69
N LYS A 535 -40.69 45.80 46.74
CA LYS A 535 -41.62 45.30 45.72
C LYS A 535 -41.38 45.90 44.33
N PHE A 536 -40.71 47.04 44.27
CA PHE A 536 -40.40 47.76 43.05
C PHE A 536 -39.22 47.17 42.24
N LEU A 537 -38.32 46.39 42.86
CA LEU A 537 -37.18 45.75 42.17
C LEU A 537 -37.46 44.32 41.68
N GLN A 538 -38.49 43.65 42.22
CA GLN A 538 -38.76 42.23 41.92
C GLN A 538 -39.20 41.95 40.48
N ILE A 539 -39.55 42.97 39.70
CA ILE A 539 -40.23 42.79 38.41
C ILE A 539 -39.27 42.84 37.21
N HIS A 540 -38.11 43.49 37.32
CA HIS A 540 -37.14 43.59 36.21
C HIS A 540 -35.72 43.66 36.75
N SER A 541 -35.06 42.53 36.99
CA SER A 541 -33.60 42.54 37.15
C SER A 541 -32.97 43.11 35.86
N SER A 542 -31.99 44.01 35.99
CA SER A 542 -31.35 44.67 34.85
C SER A 542 -30.75 43.60 33.92
N THR A 543 -31.36 43.45 32.75
CA THR A 543 -30.99 42.41 31.78
C THR A 543 -29.55 42.60 31.28
N GLN A 544 -29.06 43.85 31.25
CA GLN A 544 -27.73 44.18 30.77
C GLN A 544 -26.62 43.73 31.74
N PHE A 545 -26.70 44.05 33.03
CA PHE A 545 -25.70 43.61 34.01
C PHE A 545 -25.65 42.08 34.11
N LEU A 546 -26.81 41.41 34.15
CA LEU A 546 -26.85 39.95 34.20
C LEU A 546 -26.21 39.33 32.94
N GLN A 547 -26.42 39.91 31.75
CA GLN A 547 -25.77 39.45 30.52
C GLN A 547 -24.26 39.69 30.52
N GLU A 548 -23.78 40.82 31.04
CA GLU A 548 -22.35 41.12 31.17
C GLU A 548 -21.69 40.20 32.20
N LEU A 549 -22.33 39.99 33.35
CA LEU A 549 -21.90 39.05 34.38
C LEU A 549 -21.84 37.62 33.83
N ASP A 550 -22.89 37.17 33.11
CA ASP A 550 -22.90 35.86 32.48
C ASP A 550 -21.77 35.71 31.44
N ARG A 551 -21.48 36.77 30.67
CA ARG A 551 -20.40 36.77 29.69
C ARG A 551 -19.02 36.69 30.35
N ASP A 552 -18.78 37.50 31.38
CA ASP A 552 -17.50 37.53 32.10
C ASP A 552 -17.23 36.20 32.82
N PHE A 553 -18.24 35.64 33.49
CA PHE A 553 -18.10 34.35 34.15
C PHE A 553 -18.02 33.18 33.16
N SER A 554 -18.67 33.27 32.00
CA SER A 554 -18.47 32.29 30.91
C SER A 554 -17.04 32.34 30.38
N LYS A 555 -16.45 33.53 30.27
CA LYS A 555 -15.05 33.70 29.86
C LYS A 555 -14.08 33.13 30.92
N LYS A 556 -14.26 33.48 32.20
CA LYS A 556 -13.47 32.91 33.31
C LYS A 556 -13.56 31.39 33.36
N ARG A 557 -14.76 30.83 33.15
CA ARG A 557 -14.97 29.38 33.08
C ARG A 557 -14.21 28.75 31.91
N HIS A 558 -14.24 29.37 30.74
CA HIS A 558 -13.50 28.86 29.59
C HIS A 558 -11.99 28.89 29.81
N GLU A 559 -11.45 29.96 30.40
CA GLU A 559 -10.03 30.07 30.77
C GLU A 559 -9.62 29.01 31.81
N LEU A 560 -10.50 28.73 32.78
CA LEU A 560 -10.34 27.64 33.74
C LEU A 560 -10.31 26.27 33.03
N GLU A 561 -11.27 26.01 32.15
CA GLU A 561 -11.36 24.75 31.40
C GLU A 561 -10.09 24.49 30.57
N ILE A 562 -9.55 25.50 29.87
CA ILE A 562 -8.31 25.35 29.08
C ILE A 562 -7.13 24.97 30.00
N ARG A 563 -6.96 25.68 31.12
CA ARG A 563 -5.87 25.41 32.07
C ARG A 563 -5.97 24.01 32.66
N GLU A 564 -7.16 23.61 33.09
CA GLU A 564 -7.36 22.31 33.75
C GLU A 564 -7.28 21.14 32.77
N VAL A 565 -7.70 21.31 31.50
CA VAL A 565 -7.54 20.28 30.47
C VAL A 565 -6.07 19.88 30.31
N ASP A 566 -5.15 20.84 30.26
CA ASP A 566 -3.71 20.57 30.15
C ASP A 566 -3.16 19.83 31.37
N LEU A 567 -3.56 20.24 32.58
CA LEU A 567 -3.14 19.61 33.84
C LEU A 567 -3.66 18.17 33.95
N ILE A 568 -4.94 17.97 33.69
CA ILE A 568 -5.60 16.65 33.74
C ILE A 568 -4.96 15.72 32.70
N CYS A 569 -4.73 16.19 31.47
CA CYS A 569 -4.06 15.40 30.44
C CYS A 569 -2.64 15.00 30.88
N SER A 570 -1.86 15.94 31.43
CA SER A 570 -0.54 15.66 31.98
C SER A 570 -0.58 14.59 33.08
N ASP A 571 -1.52 14.68 34.01
CA ASP A 571 -1.60 13.75 35.14
C ASP A 571 -2.08 12.35 34.72
N VAL A 572 -2.97 12.26 33.73
CA VAL A 572 -3.33 10.98 33.11
C VAL A 572 -2.12 10.36 32.40
N ASN A 573 -1.37 11.15 31.63
CA ASN A 573 -0.19 10.67 30.90
C ASN A 573 0.89 10.13 31.86
N LYS A 574 1.11 10.78 33.01
CA LYS A 574 2.04 10.31 34.05
C LYS A 574 1.61 8.98 34.68
N LYS A 575 0.32 8.66 34.69
CA LYS A 575 -0.20 7.41 35.28
C LYS A 575 0.02 6.19 34.39
N TYR A 576 0.12 6.39 33.07
CA TYR A 576 0.37 5.33 32.09
C TYR A 576 1.48 5.71 31.10
N PRO A 577 2.75 5.83 31.56
CA PRO A 577 3.84 6.36 30.75
C PRO A 577 4.54 5.31 29.85
N GLU A 578 4.39 4.02 30.14
CA GLU A 578 5.15 2.94 29.50
C GLU A 578 4.24 2.05 28.66
N GLY A 579 4.66 1.71 27.44
CA GLY A 579 3.91 0.85 26.54
C GLY A 579 3.90 1.27 25.07
N GLU A 580 3.15 0.53 24.26
CA GLU A 580 2.76 0.98 22.91
C GLU A 580 1.88 2.24 23.02
N LEU A 581 2.15 3.23 22.18
CA LEU A 581 1.47 4.52 22.24
C LEU A 581 0.01 4.38 21.80
N LEU A 582 -0.89 4.70 22.74
CA LEU A 582 -2.32 4.91 22.53
C LEU A 582 -2.63 6.39 22.76
N LYS A 583 -2.89 7.13 21.69
CA LYS A 583 -3.27 8.53 21.75
C LYS A 583 -4.78 8.70 21.54
N ILE A 584 -5.47 9.37 22.47
CA ILE A 584 -6.88 9.74 22.31
C ILE A 584 -6.97 11.11 21.65
N LYS A 585 -7.65 11.19 20.51
CA LYS A 585 -7.87 12.44 19.76
C LYS A 585 -9.21 13.11 20.06
N GLY A 586 -10.24 12.31 20.35
CA GLY A 586 -11.59 12.83 20.41
C GLY A 586 -12.58 11.83 20.99
N LEU A 587 -13.65 12.36 21.58
CA LEU A 587 -14.82 11.61 21.98
C LEU A 587 -16.07 12.34 21.46
N GLU A 588 -16.90 11.64 20.69
CA GLU A 588 -18.21 12.13 20.26
C GLU A 588 -19.30 11.31 20.96
N ILE A 589 -20.25 11.99 21.62
CA ILE A 589 -21.34 11.36 22.37
C ILE A 589 -22.65 11.63 21.61
N LYS A 590 -23.28 10.56 21.10
CA LYS A 590 -24.57 10.63 20.40
C LYS A 590 -25.68 10.10 21.28
N THR A 591 -26.78 10.84 21.35
CA THR A 591 -28.00 10.43 22.04
C THR A 591 -29.06 9.99 21.04
N TYR A 592 -29.78 8.91 21.36
CA TYR A 592 -30.91 8.47 20.57
C TYR A 592 -32.06 8.03 21.48
N LYS A 593 -33.27 8.45 21.10
CA LYS A 593 -34.51 8.06 21.78
C LYS A 593 -35.02 6.78 21.14
N ILE A 594 -35.21 5.74 21.95
CA ILE A 594 -35.98 4.56 21.54
C ILE A 594 -37.36 4.70 22.16
N TYR A 595 -38.38 4.68 21.30
CA TYR A 595 -39.77 4.60 21.74
C TYR A 595 -40.13 3.12 21.90
N GLU A 596 -40.02 2.59 23.11
CA GLU A 596 -40.70 1.35 23.49
C GLU A 596 -41.86 1.67 24.43
N ALA A 597 -42.95 0.92 24.27
CA ALA A 597 -44.33 1.30 24.57
C ALA A 597 -44.66 1.70 26.02
N ILE A 598 -43.71 1.69 26.98
CA ILE A 598 -43.99 2.01 28.39
C ILE A 598 -42.91 2.89 29.08
N TYR A 599 -41.70 3.10 28.52
CA TYR A 599 -40.70 4.00 29.11
C TYR A 599 -39.85 4.74 28.06
N ASN A 600 -39.70 6.06 28.22
CA ASN A 600 -38.72 6.86 27.48
C ASN A 600 -37.30 6.56 28.01
N ILE A 601 -36.56 5.67 27.36
CA ILE A 601 -35.15 5.40 27.69
C ILE A 601 -34.26 6.15 26.70
N MET A 602 -33.47 7.11 27.19
CA MET A 602 -32.37 7.68 26.41
C MET A 602 -31.20 6.69 26.39
N LYS A 603 -30.72 6.33 25.20
CA LYS A 603 -29.47 5.60 25.04
C LYS A 603 -28.36 6.51 24.50
N TYR A 604 -27.14 6.23 24.94
CA TYR A 604 -25.93 6.95 24.55
C TYR A 604 -25.05 6.04 23.71
N LYS A 605 -24.42 6.60 22.68
CA LYS A 605 -23.38 5.95 21.89
C LYS A 605 -22.13 6.82 21.94
N TYR A 606 -21.00 6.20 22.25
CA TYR A 606 -19.71 6.86 22.41
C TYR A 606 -18.83 6.49 21.22
N HIS A 607 -18.32 7.48 20.50
CA HIS A 607 -17.38 7.28 19.41
C HIS A 607 -16.02 7.86 19.83
N LEU A 608 -15.10 6.97 20.16
CA LEU A 608 -13.74 7.32 20.58
C LEU A 608 -12.82 7.32 19.36
N SER A 609 -12.18 8.45 19.09
CA SER A 609 -11.16 8.59 18.05
C SER A 609 -9.79 8.40 18.66
N ILE A 610 -9.03 7.43 18.14
CA ILE A 610 -7.72 7.04 18.67
C ILE A 610 -6.66 7.02 17.57
N GLU A 611 -5.41 7.18 17.98
CA GLU A 611 -4.21 7.00 17.18
C GLU A 611 -3.33 5.98 17.88
N ASN A 612 -3.03 4.86 17.20
CA ASN A 612 -2.16 3.81 17.73
C ASN A 612 -0.90 3.69 16.89
N GLU A 613 0.24 3.48 17.54
CA GLU A 613 1.42 2.97 16.85
C GLU A 613 1.16 1.52 16.43
N VAL A 614 1.17 1.27 15.12
CA VAL A 614 1.10 -0.08 14.57
C VAL A 614 2.43 -0.37 13.89
N LEU A 615 3.09 -1.43 14.35
CA LEU A 615 4.23 -2.04 13.67
C LEU A 615 3.74 -2.67 12.37
N ASN A 616 4.15 -2.09 11.24
CA ASN A 616 3.96 -2.73 9.95
C ASN A 616 5.17 -3.64 9.72
N PRO A 617 4.97 -4.97 9.64
CA PRO A 617 6.08 -5.90 9.43
C PRO A 617 6.82 -5.56 8.13
N ALA A 618 8.11 -5.92 8.07
CA ALA A 618 8.89 -5.77 6.86
C ALA A 618 8.21 -6.48 5.68
N LYS A 619 8.19 -5.82 4.52
CA LYS A 619 7.53 -6.34 3.31
C LYS A 619 8.53 -6.56 2.20
N LEU A 620 8.29 -7.56 1.37
CA LEU A 620 9.01 -7.77 0.12
C LEU A 620 8.27 -7.01 -0.98
N LYS A 621 8.92 -5.99 -1.54
CA LYS A 621 8.41 -5.23 -2.68
C LYS A 621 9.00 -5.80 -3.97
N ILE A 622 8.12 -6.10 -4.91
CA ILE A 622 8.45 -6.65 -6.22
C ILE A 622 8.06 -5.60 -7.25
N THR A 623 8.98 -5.26 -8.15
CA THR A 623 8.74 -4.28 -9.21
C THR A 623 8.92 -4.93 -10.56
N ILE A 624 7.92 -4.78 -11.43
CA ILE A 624 7.90 -5.35 -12.79
C ILE A 624 8.10 -4.22 -13.80
N TYR A 625 9.06 -4.41 -14.71
CA TYR A 625 9.43 -3.48 -15.78
C TYR A 625 9.18 -4.15 -17.14
N GLU A 626 8.11 -3.74 -17.82
CA GLU A 626 7.83 -4.17 -19.20
C GLU A 626 8.81 -3.52 -20.18
N THR A 627 9.33 -4.31 -21.12
CA THR A 627 9.99 -3.76 -22.33
C THR A 627 8.94 -3.45 -23.39
N ARG A 628 9.19 -2.42 -24.20
CA ARG A 628 8.39 -2.11 -25.39
C ARG A 628 9.28 -1.74 -26.55
N ILE A 629 8.87 -2.12 -27.75
CA ILE A 629 9.46 -1.62 -28.99
C ILE A 629 8.78 -0.29 -29.33
N SER A 630 9.54 0.70 -29.78
CA SER A 630 8.99 2.00 -30.19
C SER A 630 8.08 1.83 -31.42
N LYS A 631 7.20 2.80 -31.69
CA LYS A 631 6.35 2.72 -32.89
C LYS A 631 7.18 2.85 -34.15
N GLU A 632 8.21 3.68 -34.09
CA GLU A 632 9.19 3.91 -35.13
C GLU A 632 9.92 2.60 -35.45
N ASP A 633 10.45 1.91 -34.43
CA ASP A 633 11.14 0.63 -34.58
C ASP A 633 10.19 -0.46 -35.09
N SER A 634 8.93 -0.46 -34.63
CA SER A 634 7.91 -1.41 -35.10
C SER A 634 7.59 -1.20 -36.58
N MET A 635 7.50 0.05 -37.04
CA MET A 635 7.30 0.38 -38.45
C MET A 635 8.52 0.03 -39.30
N GLU A 636 9.73 0.15 -38.77
CA GLU A 636 10.95 -0.26 -39.47
C GLU A 636 11.09 -1.78 -39.52
N LEU A 637 10.71 -2.51 -38.47
CA LEU A 637 10.61 -3.98 -38.47
C LEU A 637 9.64 -4.49 -39.54
N GLU A 638 8.50 -3.82 -39.76
CA GLU A 638 7.55 -4.19 -40.82
C GLU A 638 8.10 -3.97 -42.24
N LYS A 639 9.08 -3.07 -42.40
CA LYS A 639 9.68 -2.76 -43.71
C LYS A 639 10.94 -3.59 -43.97
N VAL A 640 11.72 -3.84 -42.93
CA VAL A 640 13.04 -4.44 -42.99
C VAL A 640 13.15 -5.48 -41.88
N ASP A 641 13.03 -6.75 -42.25
CA ASP A 641 13.12 -7.89 -41.32
C ASP A 641 14.48 -7.99 -40.60
N SER A 642 15.52 -7.32 -41.11
CA SER A 642 16.86 -7.24 -40.51
C SER A 642 17.09 -6.00 -39.64
N PHE A 643 16.06 -5.18 -39.41
CA PHE A 643 16.16 -4.02 -38.53
C PHE A 643 16.30 -4.47 -37.07
N ILE A 644 17.26 -3.88 -36.35
CA ILE A 644 17.51 -4.17 -34.94
C ILE A 644 16.74 -3.15 -34.11
N PRO A 645 15.67 -3.55 -33.39
CA PRO A 645 14.94 -2.62 -32.55
C PRO A 645 15.78 -2.22 -31.33
N THR A 646 15.46 -1.09 -30.71
CA THR A 646 16.02 -0.66 -29.44
C THR A 646 14.91 -0.73 -28.37
N PRO A 647 14.78 -1.86 -27.65
CA PRO A 647 13.71 -2.00 -26.67
C PRO A 647 13.84 -0.96 -25.57
N LEU A 648 12.73 -0.26 -25.36
CA LEU A 648 12.61 0.76 -24.32
C LEU A 648 12.09 0.08 -23.06
N LEU A 649 12.84 0.21 -21.97
CA LEU A 649 12.25 0.14 -20.63
C LEU A 649 11.54 1.47 -20.39
N HIS A 650 10.30 1.42 -19.89
CA HIS A 650 9.39 2.57 -19.76
C HIS A 650 9.92 3.68 -18.83
N SER A 651 10.99 4.38 -19.23
CA SER A 651 11.73 5.37 -18.45
C SER A 651 11.24 6.77 -18.75
N SER A 652 10.05 7.12 -18.24
CA SER A 652 9.67 8.53 -18.10
C SER A 652 9.26 8.81 -16.65
N GLY A 653 10.25 9.17 -15.83
CA GLY A 653 10.05 9.61 -14.44
C GLY A 653 10.47 8.58 -13.37
N GLN A 654 10.66 9.06 -12.14
CA GLN A 654 11.28 8.39 -10.99
C GLN A 654 10.74 6.99 -10.58
N ASN A 655 9.77 6.39 -11.29
CA ASN A 655 9.41 4.97 -11.17
C ASN A 655 8.84 4.46 -12.51
N SER A 656 9.66 3.71 -13.26
CA SER A 656 9.31 3.10 -14.56
C SER A 656 8.63 1.73 -14.47
N GLY A 657 8.54 1.15 -13.28
CA GLY A 657 7.96 -0.16 -13.03
C GLY A 657 6.74 -0.10 -12.12
N VAL A 658 5.86 -1.10 -12.22
CA VAL A 658 4.72 -1.25 -11.31
C VAL A 658 5.12 -2.18 -10.18
N SER A 659 4.95 -1.70 -8.95
CA SER A 659 5.32 -2.45 -7.75
C SER A 659 4.09 -2.96 -6.99
N PHE A 660 4.27 -4.11 -6.35
CA PHE A 660 3.37 -4.61 -5.32
C PHE A 660 4.17 -5.16 -4.15
N GLU A 661 3.55 -5.19 -2.96
CA GLU A 661 4.19 -5.62 -1.73
C GLU A 661 3.53 -6.89 -1.22
N ILE A 662 4.34 -7.82 -0.72
CA ILE A 662 3.88 -9.00 -0.02
C ILE A 662 4.55 -9.11 1.34
N ASP A 663 3.82 -9.63 2.32
CA ASP A 663 4.39 -9.99 3.62
C ASP A 663 5.12 -11.35 3.48
N PRO A 664 6.45 -11.41 3.64
CA PRO A 664 7.23 -12.64 3.46
C PRO A 664 6.97 -13.70 4.56
N GLN A 665 6.43 -13.30 5.71
CA GLN A 665 5.97 -14.22 6.75
C GLN A 665 4.69 -14.93 6.31
N LYS A 666 3.83 -14.22 5.57
CA LYS A 666 2.56 -14.75 5.07
C LYS A 666 2.68 -15.46 3.73
N TYR A 667 3.47 -14.93 2.81
CA TYR A 667 3.52 -15.35 1.43
C TYR A 667 4.93 -15.74 0.98
N GLU A 668 4.99 -16.71 0.07
CA GLU A 668 6.20 -17.07 -0.67
C GLU A 668 5.89 -17.08 -2.16
N ILE A 669 6.79 -16.51 -2.97
CA ILE A 669 6.61 -16.42 -4.43
C ILE A 669 6.98 -17.77 -5.03
N ILE A 670 6.06 -18.38 -5.79
CA ILE A 670 6.34 -19.60 -6.54
C ILE A 670 6.77 -19.25 -7.97
N ASN A 671 6.00 -18.40 -8.66
CA ASN A 671 6.29 -18.03 -10.03
C ASN A 671 5.67 -16.67 -10.40
N ILE A 672 6.33 -15.95 -11.30
CA ILE A 672 5.80 -14.76 -11.97
C ILE A 672 6.00 -14.98 -13.47
N SER A 673 4.93 -14.89 -14.25
CA SER A 673 4.97 -15.14 -15.69
C SER A 673 4.08 -14.18 -16.45
N GLN A 674 4.43 -13.89 -17.70
CA GLN A 674 3.68 -12.99 -18.56
C GLN A 674 2.89 -13.77 -19.61
N PHE A 675 1.64 -13.37 -19.80
CA PHE A 675 0.75 -13.83 -20.87
C PHE A 675 0.30 -12.60 -21.64
N ASP A 676 0.95 -12.32 -22.77
CA ASP A 676 0.64 -11.14 -23.59
C ASP A 676 0.70 -9.85 -22.73
N LYS A 677 -0.43 -9.16 -22.48
CA LYS A 677 -0.50 -7.93 -21.65
C LYS A 677 -0.87 -8.17 -20.17
N LYS A 678 -0.93 -9.43 -19.73
CA LYS A 678 -1.32 -9.81 -18.36
C LYS A 678 -0.21 -10.58 -17.67
N PHE A 679 -0.21 -10.51 -16.35
CA PHE A 679 0.75 -11.19 -15.48
C PHE A 679 0.03 -12.23 -14.63
N LEU A 680 0.66 -13.39 -14.52
CA LEU A 680 0.33 -14.43 -13.56
C LEU A 680 1.35 -14.38 -12.42
N VAL A 681 0.88 -14.10 -11.20
CA VAL A 681 1.67 -14.20 -9.97
C VAL A 681 1.11 -15.33 -9.13
N ILE A 682 1.96 -16.29 -8.78
CA ILE A 682 1.60 -17.46 -7.99
C ILE A 682 2.27 -17.33 -6.62
N LEU A 683 1.44 -17.25 -5.57
CA LEU A 683 1.88 -17.09 -4.19
C LEU A 683 1.47 -18.30 -3.36
N TRP A 684 2.34 -18.74 -2.46
CA TRP A 684 2.06 -19.74 -1.44
C TRP A 684 1.68 -19.06 -0.12
N ASN A 685 0.48 -19.31 0.40
CA ASN A 685 0.00 -18.73 1.65
C ASN A 685 0.34 -19.64 2.86
N LYS A 686 1.22 -19.17 3.76
CA LYS A 686 1.76 -19.92 4.91
C LYS A 686 0.89 -19.89 6.17
N VAL A 687 0.03 -18.88 6.32
CA VAL A 687 -0.60 -18.51 7.61
C VAL A 687 -2.00 -19.09 7.81
N LYS A 688 -2.76 -19.36 6.75
CA LYS A 688 -4.13 -19.87 6.88
C LYS A 688 -4.15 -21.31 7.42
N THR A 689 -5.22 -21.66 8.15
CA THR A 689 -5.55 -23.04 8.59
C THR A 689 -5.55 -24.03 7.43
N GLU A 690 -5.80 -23.57 6.21
CA GLU A 690 -5.59 -24.30 4.96
C GLU A 690 -4.51 -23.60 4.12
N LYS A 691 -3.27 -24.10 4.17
CA LYS A 691 -2.18 -23.64 3.31
C LYS A 691 -2.56 -23.89 1.84
N LYS A 692 -2.63 -22.83 1.03
CA LYS A 692 -3.08 -22.88 -0.37
C LYS A 692 -2.17 -22.08 -1.28
N MET A 693 -2.07 -22.55 -2.52
CA MET A 693 -1.47 -21.82 -3.63
C MET A 693 -2.52 -20.86 -4.22
N GLU A 694 -2.22 -19.57 -4.20
CA GLU A 694 -3.09 -18.48 -4.66
C GLU A 694 -2.55 -17.93 -5.99
N LEU A 695 -3.36 -17.99 -7.05
CA LEU A 695 -3.00 -17.50 -8.38
C LEU A 695 -3.65 -16.13 -8.59
N TYR A 696 -2.87 -15.14 -8.99
CA TYR A 696 -3.32 -13.78 -9.32
C TYR A 696 -3.05 -13.54 -10.79
N PHE A 697 -4.10 -13.24 -11.57
CA PHE A 697 -4.00 -13.03 -13.02
C PHE A 697 -4.72 -11.74 -13.42
N ASP A 698 -3.95 -10.75 -13.91
CA ASP A 698 -4.48 -9.47 -14.42
C ASP A 698 -3.41 -8.66 -15.17
N SER A 699 -3.82 -7.55 -15.77
CA SER A 699 -2.97 -6.45 -16.21
C SER A 699 -2.09 -5.91 -15.07
N LEU A 700 -0.92 -5.41 -15.45
CA LEU A 700 0.08 -4.94 -14.49
C LEU A 700 -0.44 -3.84 -13.56
N GLN A 701 -1.29 -2.93 -14.05
CA GLN A 701 -1.87 -1.84 -13.26
C GLN A 701 -2.85 -2.30 -12.18
N ARG A 702 -3.59 -3.39 -12.42
CA ARG A 702 -4.62 -3.91 -11.50
C ARG A 702 -4.09 -4.97 -10.54
N LEU A 703 -2.93 -5.55 -10.86
CA LEU A 703 -2.30 -6.62 -10.11
C LEU A 703 -2.00 -6.22 -8.64
N PRO A 704 -1.42 -5.04 -8.33
CA PRO A 704 -1.21 -4.62 -6.94
C PRO A 704 -2.50 -4.57 -6.13
N MET A 705 -3.57 -4.04 -6.74
CA MET A 705 -4.88 -3.94 -6.09
C MET A 705 -5.42 -5.32 -5.73
N LYS A 706 -5.36 -6.29 -6.65
CA LYS A 706 -5.83 -7.67 -6.43
C LYS A 706 -5.03 -8.42 -5.36
N ILE A 707 -3.71 -8.21 -5.32
CA ILE A 707 -2.83 -8.82 -4.32
C ILE A 707 -3.11 -8.22 -2.94
N ASN A 708 -3.23 -6.90 -2.85
CA ASN A 708 -3.55 -6.20 -1.60
C ASN A 708 -4.93 -6.58 -1.06
N SER A 709 -5.94 -6.70 -1.94
CA SER A 709 -7.29 -7.17 -1.57
C SER A 709 -7.38 -8.68 -1.36
N GLN A 710 -6.29 -9.44 -1.57
CA GLN A 710 -6.22 -10.90 -1.44
C GLN A 710 -7.36 -11.61 -2.19
N SER A 711 -7.59 -11.17 -3.42
CA SER A 711 -8.61 -11.71 -4.32
C SER A 711 -7.96 -12.50 -5.47
N PRO A 712 -7.42 -13.71 -5.21
CA PRO A 712 -6.84 -14.54 -6.25
C PRO A 712 -7.93 -15.07 -7.18
N ILE A 713 -7.55 -15.30 -8.43
CA ILE A 713 -8.45 -15.88 -9.44
C ILE A 713 -8.72 -17.36 -9.19
N LYS A 714 -7.75 -18.08 -8.62
CA LYS A 714 -7.85 -19.49 -8.28
C LYS A 714 -7.08 -19.78 -6.99
N LYS A 715 -7.59 -20.73 -6.22
CA LYS A 715 -6.91 -21.29 -5.05
C LYS A 715 -6.76 -22.79 -5.25
N LEU A 716 -5.54 -23.29 -5.16
CA LEU A 716 -5.23 -24.72 -5.37
C LEU A 716 -4.70 -25.34 -4.07
N THR A 717 -5.08 -26.58 -3.80
CA THR A 717 -4.57 -27.43 -2.72
C THR A 717 -3.29 -28.16 -3.15
N SER A 718 -2.42 -27.44 -3.87
CA SER A 718 -1.12 -27.96 -4.33
C SER A 718 -0.05 -27.45 -3.37
N GLY A 719 0.78 -28.35 -2.83
CA GLY A 719 1.81 -28.00 -1.84
C GLY A 719 2.89 -27.06 -2.40
N PRO A 720 3.76 -26.49 -1.54
CA PRO A 720 4.80 -25.55 -1.97
C PRO A 720 5.83 -26.19 -2.91
N ASN A 721 6.03 -27.51 -2.79
CA ASN A 721 6.95 -28.28 -3.63
C ASN A 721 6.38 -28.61 -5.02
N SER A 722 5.21 -28.06 -5.39
CA SER A 722 4.62 -28.31 -6.71
C SER A 722 5.47 -27.63 -7.78
N LYS A 723 5.76 -28.34 -8.87
CA LYS A 723 6.50 -27.80 -10.01
C LYS A 723 5.54 -27.11 -10.96
N ILE A 724 5.91 -25.93 -11.45
CA ILE A 724 5.09 -25.13 -12.36
C ILE A 724 5.81 -24.95 -13.67
N ALA A 725 5.10 -25.23 -14.78
CA ALA A 725 5.57 -24.94 -16.13
C ALA A 725 4.56 -24.03 -16.84
N ILE A 726 5.07 -23.13 -17.68
CA ILE A 726 4.27 -22.10 -18.35
C ILE A 726 4.48 -22.15 -19.86
N ASN A 727 3.38 -22.24 -20.58
CA ASN A 727 3.32 -22.10 -22.03
C ASN A 727 2.44 -20.89 -22.35
N ASP A 728 3.09 -19.73 -22.40
CA ASP A 728 2.47 -18.45 -22.67
C ASP A 728 1.93 -18.36 -24.11
N SER A 729 2.61 -18.97 -25.09
CA SER A 729 2.13 -19.05 -26.49
C SER A 729 0.79 -19.76 -26.66
N LYS A 730 0.51 -20.76 -25.81
CA LYS A 730 -0.75 -21.54 -25.81
C LYS A 730 -1.69 -21.17 -24.67
N GLY A 731 -1.30 -20.24 -23.79
CA GLY A 731 -2.10 -19.90 -22.62
C GLY A 731 -2.24 -21.03 -21.60
N LEU A 732 -1.27 -21.95 -21.49
CA LEU A 732 -1.34 -23.12 -20.60
C LEU A 732 -0.41 -22.99 -19.39
N ILE A 733 -0.90 -23.46 -18.24
CA ILE A 733 -0.20 -23.50 -16.96
C ILE A 733 -0.27 -24.93 -16.44
N ALA A 734 0.86 -25.61 -16.35
CA ALA A 734 0.94 -26.95 -15.79
C ALA A 734 1.42 -26.90 -14.35
N VAL A 735 0.71 -27.61 -13.47
CA VAL A 735 1.02 -27.79 -12.06
C VAL A 735 1.20 -29.28 -11.79
N TYR A 736 2.44 -29.69 -11.55
CA TYR A 736 2.79 -31.05 -11.19
C TYR A 736 2.98 -31.14 -9.67
N ARG A 737 2.29 -32.09 -9.03
CA ARG A 737 2.43 -32.38 -7.60
C ARG A 737 3.31 -33.62 -7.40
N PRO A 738 4.57 -33.48 -6.93
CA PRO A 738 5.50 -34.60 -6.83
C PRO A 738 5.01 -35.73 -5.92
N ASN A 739 4.47 -35.40 -4.75
CA ASN A 739 4.04 -36.39 -3.75
C ASN A 739 2.99 -37.38 -4.30
N ASP A 740 2.06 -36.86 -5.11
CA ASP A 740 0.98 -37.64 -5.69
C ASP A 740 1.30 -38.09 -7.12
N ALA A 741 2.37 -37.56 -7.72
CA ALA A 741 2.71 -37.62 -9.14
C ALA A 741 1.48 -37.34 -10.05
N VAL A 742 0.74 -36.30 -9.69
CA VAL A 742 -0.46 -35.84 -10.43
C VAL A 742 -0.15 -34.55 -11.16
N LEU A 743 -0.50 -34.52 -12.45
CA LEU A 743 -0.42 -33.34 -13.30
C LEU A 743 -1.83 -32.75 -13.49
N ASN A 744 -1.92 -31.43 -13.29
CA ASN A 744 -3.08 -30.62 -13.68
C ASN A 744 -2.62 -29.50 -14.61
N VAL A 745 -3.32 -29.29 -15.71
CA VAL A 745 -3.04 -28.22 -16.67
C VAL A 745 -4.24 -27.30 -16.78
N PHE A 746 -4.01 -26.01 -16.56
CA PHE A 746 -5.00 -24.96 -16.64
C PHE A 746 -4.79 -24.16 -17.93
N GLY A 747 -5.87 -23.93 -18.67
CA GLY A 747 -5.90 -23.02 -19.81
C GLY A 747 -6.48 -21.67 -19.43
N VAL A 748 -5.90 -20.62 -19.99
CA VAL A 748 -6.48 -19.28 -20.03
C VAL A 748 -7.65 -19.30 -21.02
N ASP A 749 -8.82 -18.76 -20.63
CA ASP A 749 -9.98 -18.67 -21.52
C ASP A 749 -9.76 -17.67 -22.68
N ASP A 750 -10.62 -17.73 -23.71
CA ASP A 750 -10.51 -16.89 -24.92
C ASP A 750 -10.54 -15.39 -24.59
N ASP A 751 -11.34 -14.99 -23.59
CA ASP A 751 -11.42 -13.62 -23.08
C ASP A 751 -10.17 -13.21 -22.26
N LYS A 752 -9.25 -14.15 -22.03
CA LYS A 752 -8.05 -14.02 -21.17
C LYS A 752 -8.39 -13.53 -19.77
N THR A 753 -9.58 -13.82 -19.26
CA THR A 753 -10.06 -13.35 -17.95
C THR A 753 -9.99 -14.42 -16.87
N ASN A 754 -10.13 -15.70 -17.19
CA ASN A 754 -10.19 -16.79 -16.22
C ASN A 754 -9.26 -17.97 -16.54
N LEU A 755 -8.97 -18.74 -15.49
CA LEU A 755 -8.23 -20.00 -15.58
C LEU A 755 -9.18 -21.19 -15.43
N ARG A 756 -9.32 -21.95 -16.51
CA ARG A 756 -10.10 -23.20 -16.57
C ARG A 756 -9.17 -24.40 -16.49
N LEU A 757 -9.63 -25.48 -15.88
CA LEU A 757 -8.88 -26.74 -15.90
C LEU A 757 -9.08 -27.35 -17.28
N SER A 758 -8.02 -27.42 -18.09
CA SER A 758 -8.06 -28.00 -19.43
C SER A 758 -7.78 -29.50 -19.38
N TYR A 759 -6.76 -29.90 -18.63
CA TYR A 759 -6.42 -31.30 -18.41
C TYR A 759 -6.28 -31.55 -16.92
N GLY A 760 -7.09 -32.46 -16.38
CA GLY A 760 -7.21 -32.66 -14.94
C GLY A 760 -6.80 -34.06 -14.51
N ASN A 761 -6.14 -34.14 -13.36
CA ASN A 761 -5.88 -35.37 -12.62
C ASN A 761 -5.14 -36.46 -13.44
N ILE A 762 -4.17 -36.03 -14.27
CA ILE A 762 -3.34 -36.97 -15.03
C ILE A 762 -2.41 -37.69 -14.05
N GLN A 763 -2.62 -39.00 -13.90
CA GLN A 763 -1.87 -39.86 -12.99
C GLN A 763 -0.59 -40.35 -13.67
N LEU A 764 0.57 -39.83 -13.28
CA LEU A 764 1.82 -40.18 -13.94
C LEU A 764 2.47 -41.44 -13.37
N LYS A 765 2.11 -41.89 -12.16
CA LYS A 765 2.70 -43.08 -11.51
C LYS A 765 2.67 -44.32 -12.41
N GLN A 766 1.61 -44.50 -13.19
CA GLN A 766 1.46 -45.63 -14.11
C GLN A 766 2.58 -45.73 -15.15
N TYR A 767 3.17 -44.59 -15.54
CA TYR A 767 4.27 -44.52 -16.51
C TYR A 767 5.67 -44.64 -15.88
N TYR A 768 5.74 -44.77 -14.54
CA TYR A 768 6.97 -44.88 -13.75
C TYR A 768 6.90 -46.06 -12.79
N ASN A 769 6.40 -47.22 -13.26
CA ASN A 769 6.31 -48.46 -12.49
C ASN A 769 5.59 -48.28 -11.12
N ASN A 770 4.57 -47.43 -11.09
CA ASN A 770 3.80 -47.05 -9.89
C ASN A 770 4.60 -46.35 -8.79
N VAL A 771 5.82 -45.88 -9.08
CA VAL A 771 6.64 -45.08 -8.19
C VAL A 771 6.62 -43.62 -8.66
N ALA A 772 6.46 -42.68 -7.73
CA ALA A 772 6.51 -41.26 -8.08
C ALA A 772 7.94 -40.89 -8.49
N PRO A 773 8.17 -40.37 -9.71
CA PRO A 773 9.49 -39.97 -10.14
C PRO A 773 9.93 -38.70 -9.41
N GLU A 774 11.22 -38.61 -9.09
CA GLU A 774 11.81 -37.39 -8.58
C GLU A 774 12.16 -36.45 -9.73
N ILE A 775 11.28 -35.49 -9.99
CA ILE A 775 11.42 -34.53 -11.09
C ILE A 775 12.21 -33.30 -10.64
N THR A 776 13.36 -33.06 -11.28
CA THR A 776 14.21 -31.88 -11.03
C THR A 776 13.73 -30.69 -11.83
N HIS A 777 13.56 -30.86 -13.14
CA HIS A 777 13.12 -29.83 -14.08
C HIS A 777 11.80 -30.21 -14.75
N PHE A 778 10.97 -29.20 -14.98
CA PHE A 778 9.62 -29.35 -15.49
C PHE A 778 9.30 -28.14 -16.35
N LEU A 779 9.14 -28.35 -17.67
CA LEU A 779 8.92 -27.26 -18.62
C LEU A 779 8.01 -27.70 -19.76
N PHE A 780 7.33 -26.75 -20.38
CA PHE A 780 6.70 -26.97 -21.67
C PHE A 780 7.75 -26.88 -22.78
N ILE A 781 7.56 -27.69 -23.83
CA ILE A 781 8.15 -27.39 -25.13
C ILE A 781 7.34 -26.23 -25.71
N LYS A 782 7.98 -25.07 -25.93
CA LYS A 782 7.28 -23.85 -26.35
C LYS A 782 6.55 -24.06 -27.68
N ASN A 783 5.47 -23.32 -27.91
CA ASN A 783 4.55 -23.45 -29.06
C ASN A 783 3.86 -24.80 -29.27
N THR A 784 4.18 -25.85 -28.51
CA THR A 784 3.49 -27.15 -28.56
C THR A 784 2.64 -27.37 -27.31
N GLU A 785 1.91 -28.49 -27.22
CA GLU A 785 1.19 -28.89 -26.00
C GLU A 785 1.91 -30.05 -25.29
N ASP A 786 3.23 -30.14 -25.48
CA ASP A 786 4.06 -31.17 -24.91
C ASP A 786 4.83 -30.66 -23.69
N ILE A 787 4.96 -31.50 -22.68
CA ILE A 787 5.60 -31.21 -21.40
C ILE A 787 6.80 -32.12 -21.22
N CYS A 788 7.97 -31.54 -20.97
CA CYS A 788 9.19 -32.27 -20.66
C CYS A 788 9.33 -32.44 -19.14
N PHE A 789 9.46 -33.70 -18.74
CA PHE A 789 9.75 -34.13 -17.37
C PHE A 789 11.20 -34.59 -17.29
N VAL A 790 11.99 -33.96 -16.43
CA VAL A 790 13.40 -34.33 -16.24
C VAL A 790 13.59 -34.88 -14.83
N GLU A 791 14.01 -36.13 -14.75
CA GLU A 791 14.30 -36.87 -13.52
C GLU A 791 15.62 -36.41 -12.86
N ASN A 792 15.87 -36.82 -11.61
CA ASN A 792 17.13 -36.49 -10.90
C ASN A 792 18.39 -37.04 -11.57
N ASN A 793 18.25 -38.14 -12.31
CA ASN A 793 19.32 -38.85 -13.00
C ASN A 793 19.60 -38.23 -14.38
N GLY A 794 18.89 -37.16 -14.76
CA GLY A 794 19.01 -36.50 -16.05
C GLY A 794 18.12 -37.09 -17.16
N LYS A 795 17.40 -38.19 -16.91
CA LYS A 795 16.46 -38.75 -17.89
C LYS A 795 15.29 -37.81 -18.11
N ALA A 796 15.02 -37.51 -19.37
CA ALA A 796 13.95 -36.65 -19.79
C ALA A 796 12.94 -37.40 -20.65
N LYS A 797 11.67 -37.27 -20.29
CA LYS A 797 10.53 -37.83 -21.02
C LYS A 797 9.57 -36.72 -21.41
N ILE A 798 9.02 -36.81 -22.62
CA ILE A 798 8.08 -35.80 -23.14
C ILE A 798 6.67 -36.36 -23.11
N TYR A 799 5.79 -35.75 -22.34
CA TYR A 799 4.36 -36.07 -22.30
C TYR A 799 3.60 -35.20 -23.28
N SER A 800 2.81 -35.79 -24.16
CA SER A 800 1.94 -35.03 -25.07
C SER A 800 0.53 -34.92 -24.50
N LEU A 801 0.04 -33.70 -24.26
CA LEU A 801 -1.34 -33.48 -23.79
C LEU A 801 -2.38 -33.83 -24.87
N ILE A 802 -2.01 -33.74 -26.14
CA ILE A 802 -2.90 -34.06 -27.27
C ILE A 802 -3.15 -35.57 -27.35
N ILE A 803 -2.09 -36.36 -27.20
CA ILE A 803 -2.14 -37.82 -27.34
C ILE A 803 -2.34 -38.52 -25.97
N ASP A 804 -2.30 -37.75 -24.89
CA ASP A 804 -2.45 -38.19 -23.49
C ASP A 804 -1.52 -39.35 -23.09
N ARG A 805 -0.27 -39.30 -23.58
CA ARG A 805 0.77 -40.28 -23.27
C ARG A 805 2.16 -39.70 -23.42
N PHE A 806 3.15 -40.38 -22.84
CA PHE A 806 4.55 -40.11 -23.17
C PHE A 806 4.83 -40.43 -24.63
N ARG A 807 5.54 -39.53 -25.31
CA ARG A 807 6.10 -39.80 -26.64
C ARG A 807 7.13 -40.94 -26.51
N PRO A 808 7.24 -41.80 -27.53
CA PRO A 808 8.32 -42.78 -27.56
C PRO A 808 9.65 -42.03 -27.63
N GLY A 809 10.64 -42.43 -26.84
CA GLY A 809 11.94 -41.75 -26.74
C GLY A 809 12.22 -41.20 -25.34
N ILE A 810 13.45 -41.43 -24.87
CA ILE A 810 14.00 -40.90 -23.63
C ILE A 810 15.25 -40.11 -24.03
N ALA A 811 15.37 -38.88 -23.54
CA ALA A 811 16.57 -38.08 -23.73
C ALA A 811 17.40 -38.07 -22.44
N ASP A 812 18.71 -38.30 -22.55
CA ASP A 812 19.61 -38.29 -21.40
C ASP A 812 20.33 -36.94 -21.32
N PHE A 813 19.87 -36.10 -20.39
CA PHE A 813 20.53 -34.84 -20.05
C PHE A 813 21.60 -35.08 -18.97
N PRO A 814 22.64 -34.23 -18.88
CA PRO A 814 23.59 -34.31 -17.77
C PRO A 814 22.87 -34.17 -16.42
N SER A 815 23.15 -35.07 -15.47
CA SER A 815 22.62 -35.00 -14.10
C SER A 815 23.00 -33.69 -13.37
N SER A 816 24.10 -33.07 -13.79
CA SER A 816 24.59 -31.78 -13.32
C SER A 816 23.87 -30.55 -13.93
N ALA A 817 22.80 -30.75 -14.71
CA ALA A 817 22.03 -29.67 -15.31
C ALA A 817 21.55 -28.65 -14.25
N LYS A 818 21.90 -27.38 -14.46
CA LYS A 818 21.51 -26.25 -13.60
C LYS A 818 20.25 -25.56 -14.10
N LYS A 819 20.06 -25.51 -15.43
CA LYS A 819 18.91 -24.90 -16.07
C LYS A 819 18.61 -25.60 -17.39
N ILE A 820 17.33 -25.78 -17.69
CA ILE A 820 16.84 -26.40 -18.93
C ILE A 820 15.76 -25.50 -19.50
N LEU A 821 15.92 -25.13 -20.77
CA LEU A 821 15.02 -24.22 -21.49
C LEU A 821 14.60 -24.85 -22.82
N SER A 822 13.40 -24.51 -23.29
CA SER A 822 12.96 -24.79 -24.66
C SER A 822 13.11 -23.52 -25.48
N THR A 823 13.57 -23.64 -26.74
CA THR A 823 13.63 -22.51 -27.65
C THR A 823 12.24 -21.95 -27.91
N PRO A 824 12.07 -20.64 -28.18
CA PRO A 824 10.75 -20.01 -28.34
C PRO A 824 9.89 -20.65 -29.43
N ASP A 825 10.50 -21.18 -30.48
CA ASP A 825 9.85 -21.91 -31.58
C ASP A 825 9.49 -23.36 -31.25
N GLY A 826 10.00 -23.90 -30.14
CA GLY A 826 9.83 -25.29 -29.71
C GLY A 826 10.76 -26.29 -30.41
N ALA A 827 11.68 -25.84 -31.26
CA ALA A 827 12.50 -26.72 -32.08
C ALA A 827 13.65 -27.41 -31.32
N CYS A 828 14.14 -26.82 -30.23
CA CYS A 828 15.26 -27.36 -29.46
C CYS A 828 15.05 -27.23 -27.95
N ILE A 829 15.77 -28.08 -27.21
CA ILE A 829 15.97 -27.95 -25.76
C ILE A 829 17.44 -27.58 -25.52
N VAL A 830 17.65 -26.56 -24.71
CA VAL A 830 18.96 -26.06 -24.30
C VAL A 830 19.16 -26.39 -22.83
N VAL A 831 20.25 -27.09 -22.53
CA VAL A 831 20.62 -27.53 -21.18
C VAL A 831 21.92 -26.86 -20.78
N PHE A 832 21.88 -26.12 -19.68
CA PHE A 832 23.04 -25.48 -19.06
C PHE A 832 23.55 -26.36 -17.93
N THR A 833 24.83 -26.70 -17.96
CA THR A 833 25.48 -27.54 -16.95
C THR A 833 26.79 -26.89 -16.48
N ALA A 834 27.01 -26.92 -15.16
CA ALA A 834 28.25 -26.47 -14.56
C ALA A 834 29.27 -27.61 -14.61
N VAL A 835 30.48 -27.34 -15.11
CA VAL A 835 31.56 -28.30 -15.14
C VAL A 835 32.18 -28.35 -13.74
N GLN A 836 31.87 -29.38 -12.95
CA GLN A 836 32.61 -29.63 -11.71
C GLN A 836 33.93 -30.34 -12.03
N GLU A 837 35.01 -29.96 -11.32
CA GLU A 837 36.32 -30.61 -11.36
C GLU A 837 36.20 -32.08 -10.89
N GLY A 838 35.88 -32.94 -11.84
CA GLY A 838 35.49 -34.34 -11.60
C GLY A 838 34.58 -34.84 -12.71
N PHE A 839 35.05 -34.83 -13.96
CA PHE A 839 34.30 -35.19 -15.17
C PHE A 839 33.86 -36.68 -15.22
N LYS A 840 32.88 -37.09 -14.42
CA LYS A 840 32.17 -38.37 -14.61
C LYS A 840 30.84 -38.22 -15.37
N ASP A 841 30.18 -37.06 -15.33
CA ASP A 841 28.74 -36.98 -15.61
C ASP A 841 28.31 -36.62 -17.04
N ILE A 842 29.23 -36.24 -17.95
CA ILE A 842 28.93 -36.30 -19.39
C ILE A 842 29.13 -37.76 -19.81
N GLU A 843 28.18 -38.60 -19.45
CA GLU A 843 28.15 -40.01 -19.83
C GLU A 843 27.96 -40.08 -21.35
N LEU A 844 29.03 -40.50 -22.06
CA LEU A 844 29.00 -40.89 -23.47
C LEU A 844 28.53 -42.36 -23.61
N THR A 845 27.82 -42.88 -22.61
CA THR A 845 27.43 -44.29 -22.46
C THR A 845 26.09 -44.59 -23.14
N ASP A 846 26.02 -45.79 -23.71
CA ASP A 846 24.85 -46.32 -24.41
C ASP A 846 23.70 -46.66 -23.47
N ALA A 847 22.50 -46.45 -23.99
CA ALA A 847 21.31 -47.17 -23.57
C ALA A 847 21.59 -48.68 -23.65
N LEU A 848 21.54 -49.37 -22.51
CA LEU A 848 21.21 -50.78 -22.50
C LEU A 848 19.77 -50.89 -23.05
N ILE A 849 19.64 -51.37 -24.29
CA ILE A 849 18.42 -52.03 -24.73
C ILE A 849 18.26 -53.23 -23.79
N SER A 850 17.35 -53.14 -22.82
CA SER A 850 16.85 -54.34 -22.17
C SER A 850 16.00 -55.05 -23.22
N GLU A 851 16.56 -56.10 -23.81
CA GLU A 851 15.75 -57.25 -24.18
C GLU A 851 14.94 -57.65 -22.93
N ASN A 852 13.62 -57.48 -23.01
CA ASN A 852 12.69 -58.39 -22.36
C ASN A 852 11.52 -58.54 -23.33
N GLU A 853 11.44 -59.73 -23.89
CA GLU A 853 10.19 -60.33 -24.37
C GLU A 853 9.17 -60.26 -23.22
N ASP A 854 8.12 -59.46 -23.41
CA ASP A 854 6.69 -59.72 -23.10
C ASP A 854 5.86 -58.44 -23.12
#